data_AF-A0AAD6M6P6-F1
#
_entry.id   AF-A0AAD6M6P6-F1
#
_cell.length_a   1.000
_cell.length_b   1.000
_cell.length_c   1.000
_cell.angle_alpha   90.00
_cell.angle_beta   90.00
_cell.angle_gamma   90.00
#
_symmetry.space_group_name_H-M   'P 1'
#
loop_
_entity.id
_entity.type
_entity.pdbx_description
1 polymer ?
#
loop_
_entity_poly.entity_id
_entity_poly.type
_entity_poly.pdbx_seq_one_letter_code
_entity_poly.pdbx_strand_id
1 'polypeptide(L)'
;MEDFIFRGFLSSSLLLSLYVVFRVAHTFWLKPRSQEKRLRKQGIRGTSYKLLNGDKKEFARSSKEARSRPIALNQEIAPRVLPFFYKMVQIYGKVSLCWMGTRPSLLLADPELVRLVLTDTSGHIIKQPRNALVGLLQLGVSTLEGDKWAKRRRLMTPAFHAERLRGMIPAFSACCCDLVQRWKKLAGPQGSCELDVANEFNILASDVIARAAFGSSYEEGKKIFDLQKDQVILVLEAFYSIYFPGLRFIPSKKNKKRYSIDREIKAALRNIIHKKERAMQNGDSGDADLLGLLLQGRDDADNDMKIEDVIEECKLFFFAGQETTANLLTWTLIVLSIHPVWQEKAREEVLQICGNRAPDIDSIKQLRIVSMILNEVLRLYPPVNLLYRHTLKETSIRGMSIPAGVDLLLPFLFLHYDPEYWGDNAEEFKPERFSEGVSKASKDEIAFYPFGWGPRFCLGQNFALTEAKMALTMILQNFCRGSTIVSELANPTRADWPTHLPVSTAMRFGCAARAGKVSLCWMGTRPSLLLADPELVRLVLTDTSGHIIKPPQNALVGLLQLGVSTLEGDKWAKRRRLMTPAFHAERLRGMIPAFSACCCDLVQRWKKLAGPQGSCELDVASEFNILASDVIARAAFGSSYEEGKKIFDLQKDQVILILEAFYSIYFPGLRFIPSKKNKKRYSIDREIKAALRNIIHKKEQAMQNGDSGDADLLGLLLQGRDDADNDMKIEDVIEECKLFFFAGQETTANLLTWTLIVLSMHPVWQEKAREEVLQICGKRAPDIDSIKQLRTIERKKERQEGEKPLKSTLSFSSRSAPLYSRSVILIRYSEPARMTMTVTNGEVNPVTANGGFTIDKPFKIFVGYDPREDIAYEVCHHSILKRSSIPVEITPIVQSDLRTNGLYWRERGQLESTEFSFTRFLTPRLANYDGWAMFVDCDFLYLADIKELRDLIDDKYAIMCVQHDYTPKEATKMDGAVQTVYPRKNWSSMVLYNCGHPKNKVLTPEVVNTQTGAFLHRFQWLEDEEIGSIPFVWNFLEGHNKVVEGDTTTFPKAIHYTRGGPWFEAWKNCEFAELWLKEKDECVKEEKK
;
A
#
# COMPACT_ATOMS: atom_id res chain seq x y z
N MET A 1 34.56 7.85 64.67
CA MET A 1 33.74 8.89 64.01
C MET A 1 33.38 8.47 62.58
N GLU A 2 34.35 8.00 61.80
CA GLU A 2 34.15 7.51 60.42
C GLU A 2 33.17 6.32 60.30
N ASP A 3 33.24 5.34 61.20
CA ASP A 3 32.29 4.21 61.22
C ASP A 3 30.83 4.63 61.47
N PHE A 4 30.64 5.68 62.27
CA PHE A 4 29.29 6.20 62.57
C PHE A 4 28.72 6.94 61.36
N ILE A 5 29.56 7.70 60.65
CA ILE A 5 29.20 8.38 59.39
C ILE A 5 28.91 7.36 58.28
N PHE A 6 29.71 6.29 58.16
CA PHE A 6 29.52 5.24 57.16
C PHE A 6 28.22 4.46 57.38
N ARG A 7 27.92 4.07 58.63
CA ARG A 7 26.64 3.42 59.00
C ARG A 7 25.44 4.36 58.80
N GLY A 8 25.59 5.66 59.08
CA GLY A 8 24.58 6.68 58.78
C GLY A 8 24.30 6.83 57.29
N PHE A 9 25.34 6.78 56.45
CA PHE A 9 25.20 6.83 54.99
C PHE A 9 24.53 5.56 54.42
N LEU A 10 24.92 4.38 54.91
CA LEU A 10 24.32 3.09 54.52
C LEU A 10 22.83 3.01 54.89
N SER A 11 22.46 3.41 56.10
CA SER A 11 21.06 3.42 56.53
C SER A 11 20.22 4.43 55.74
N SER A 12 20.76 5.62 55.46
CA SER A 12 20.10 6.63 54.62
C SER A 12 19.92 6.15 53.17
N SER A 13 20.95 5.49 52.60
CA SER A 13 20.90 4.91 51.25
C SER A 13 19.90 3.75 51.16
N LEU A 14 19.82 2.92 52.20
CA LEU A 14 18.84 1.83 52.30
C LEU A 14 17.41 2.37 52.40
N LEU A 15 17.17 3.38 53.25
CA LEU A 15 15.86 4.05 53.37
C LEU A 15 15.45 4.70 52.05
N LEU A 16 16.37 5.38 51.38
CA LEU A 16 16.13 5.96 50.06
C LEU A 16 15.79 4.87 49.02
N SER A 17 16.52 3.76 49.03
CA SER A 17 16.28 2.62 48.13
C SER A 17 14.91 1.98 48.38
N LEU A 18 14.54 1.76 49.64
CA LEU A 18 13.22 1.24 50.02
C LEU A 18 12.10 2.21 49.65
N TYR A 19 12.30 3.51 49.87
CA TYR A 19 11.36 4.54 49.44
C TYR A 19 11.18 4.53 47.92
N VAL A 20 12.27 4.43 47.13
CA VAL A 20 12.20 4.34 45.67
C VAL A 20 11.46 3.07 45.24
N VAL A 21 11.77 1.91 45.81
CA VAL A 21 11.08 0.64 45.51
C VAL A 21 9.59 0.74 45.84
N PHE A 22 9.22 1.28 47.00
CA PHE A 22 7.82 1.49 47.37
C PHE A 22 7.13 2.47 46.42
N ARG A 23 7.76 3.59 46.06
CA ARG A 23 7.21 4.57 45.11
C ARG A 23 7.00 3.96 43.73
N VAL A 24 7.92 3.13 43.26
CA VAL A 24 7.80 2.38 41.99
C VAL A 24 6.66 1.38 42.07
N ALA A 25 6.61 0.53 43.11
CA ALA A 25 5.53 -0.43 43.31
C ALA A 25 4.16 0.24 43.44
N HIS A 26 4.09 1.34 44.17
CA HIS A 26 2.87 2.13 44.34
C HIS A 26 2.40 2.73 43.01
N THR A 27 3.31 3.34 42.24
CA THR A 27 2.97 4.03 40.98
C THR A 27 2.62 3.06 39.86
N PHE A 28 3.37 1.96 39.71
CA PHE A 28 3.21 1.03 38.59
C PHE A 28 2.30 -0.16 38.89
N TRP A 29 1.96 -0.44 40.15
CA TRP A 29 1.13 -1.59 40.51
C TRP A 29 -0.04 -1.26 41.44
N LEU A 30 0.24 -0.76 42.66
CA LEU A 30 -0.81 -0.61 43.68
C LEU A 30 -1.87 0.42 43.29
N LYS A 31 -1.46 1.61 42.81
CA LYS A 31 -2.38 2.67 42.40
C LYS A 31 -3.27 2.25 41.21
N PRO A 32 -2.72 1.74 40.10
CA PRO A 32 -3.53 1.20 39.00
C PRO A 32 -4.54 0.13 39.47
N ARG A 33 -4.10 -0.87 40.25
CA ARG A 33 -4.98 -1.94 40.75
C ARG A 33 -6.08 -1.41 41.69
N SER A 34 -5.77 -0.41 42.52
CA SER A 34 -6.76 0.23 43.39
C SER A 34 -7.81 0.99 42.57
N GLN A 35 -7.38 1.77 41.57
CA GLN A 35 -8.28 2.47 40.66
C GLN A 35 -9.15 1.50 39.85
N GLU A 36 -8.57 0.40 39.36
CA GLU A 36 -9.31 -0.66 38.67
C GLU A 36 -10.44 -1.21 39.54
N LYS A 37 -10.12 -1.58 40.79
CA LYS A 37 -11.11 -2.11 41.75
C LYS A 37 -12.23 -1.10 42.01
N ARG A 38 -11.90 0.19 42.19
CA ARG A 38 -12.89 1.26 42.42
C ARG A 38 -13.85 1.45 41.24
N LEU A 39 -13.33 1.44 40.01
CA LEU A 39 -14.14 1.60 38.80
C LEU A 39 -15.00 0.35 38.55
N ARG A 40 -14.44 -0.85 38.71
CA ARG A 40 -15.19 -2.11 38.54
C ARG A 40 -16.29 -2.30 39.57
N LYS A 41 -16.10 -1.85 40.82
CA LYS A 41 -17.14 -1.88 41.87
C LYS A 41 -18.39 -1.08 41.49
N GLN A 42 -18.26 -0.11 40.60
CA GLN A 42 -19.36 0.71 40.10
C GLN A 42 -20.02 0.12 38.84
N GLY A 43 -19.66 -1.12 38.46
CA GLY A 43 -20.22 -1.80 37.29
C GLY A 43 -19.51 -1.52 35.96
N ILE A 44 -18.45 -0.70 35.96
CA ILE A 44 -17.71 -0.37 34.74
C ILE A 44 -16.91 -1.59 34.28
N ARG A 45 -17.23 -2.10 33.08
CA ARG A 45 -16.57 -3.24 32.44
C ARG A 45 -15.41 -2.79 31.55
N GLY A 46 -14.49 -3.70 31.24
CA GLY A 46 -13.34 -3.40 30.40
C GLY A 46 -12.14 -4.31 30.65
N THR A 47 -11.00 -3.97 30.05
CA THR A 47 -9.76 -4.74 30.17
C THR A 47 -9.13 -4.60 31.56
N SER A 48 -8.43 -5.65 31.99
CA SER A 48 -7.66 -5.61 33.24
C SER A 48 -6.28 -5.00 33.04
N TYR A 49 -5.77 -4.35 34.09
CA TYR A 49 -4.48 -3.70 34.05
C TYR A 49 -3.34 -4.70 33.80
N LYS A 50 -2.54 -4.41 32.77
CA LYS A 50 -1.29 -5.13 32.44
C LYS A 50 -0.10 -4.24 32.79
N LEU A 51 0.84 -4.77 33.56
CA LEU A 51 1.98 -4.01 34.09
C LEU A 51 2.71 -3.19 32.99
N LEU A 52 2.95 -1.91 33.27
CA LEU A 52 3.65 -0.90 32.45
C LEU A 52 2.95 -0.50 31.14
N ASN A 53 2.55 -1.45 30.30
CA ASN A 53 2.06 -1.17 28.96
C ASN A 53 0.53 -0.96 28.90
N GLY A 54 -0.23 -1.54 29.84
CA GLY A 54 -1.69 -1.62 29.70
C GLY A 54 -2.07 -2.27 28.36
N ASP A 55 -2.95 -1.62 27.62
CA ASP A 55 -3.42 -2.05 26.29
C ASP A 55 -2.70 -1.37 25.13
N LYS A 56 -1.66 -0.55 25.38
CA LYS A 56 -0.94 0.18 24.31
C LYS A 56 -0.44 -0.70 23.17
N LYS A 57 0.05 -1.91 23.50
CA LYS A 57 0.54 -2.86 22.48
C LYS A 57 -0.59 -3.35 21.58
N GLU A 58 -1.74 -3.63 22.17
CA GLU A 58 -2.92 -4.09 21.43
C GLU A 58 -3.54 -2.96 20.61
N PHE A 59 -3.58 -1.76 21.16
CA PHE A 59 -3.95 -0.54 20.46
C PHE A 59 -3.06 -0.30 19.23
N ALA A 60 -1.74 -0.43 19.38
CA ALA A 60 -0.79 -0.26 18.27
C ALA A 60 -0.90 -1.39 17.23
N ARG A 61 -1.09 -2.64 17.67
CA ARG A 61 -1.23 -3.82 16.82
C ARG A 61 -2.48 -3.72 15.95
N SER A 62 -3.65 -3.52 16.56
CA SER A 62 -4.92 -3.37 15.83
C SER A 62 -4.91 -2.19 14.87
N SER A 63 -4.31 -1.05 15.26
CA SER A 63 -4.11 0.08 14.36
C SER A 63 -3.15 -0.22 13.21
N LYS A 64 -2.13 -1.07 13.38
CA LYS A 64 -1.23 -1.50 12.30
C LYS A 64 -1.99 -2.42 11.34
N GLU A 65 -2.70 -3.40 11.88
CA GLU A 65 -3.48 -4.39 11.13
C GLU A 65 -4.63 -3.75 10.33
N ALA A 66 -5.39 -2.83 10.92
CA ALA A 66 -6.40 -2.09 10.19
C ALA A 66 -5.79 -1.27 9.06
N ARG A 67 -4.57 -0.72 9.26
CA ARG A 67 -3.86 0.08 8.24
C ARG A 67 -3.23 -0.73 7.11
N SER A 68 -2.96 -2.02 7.31
CA SER A 68 -2.39 -2.88 6.26
C SER A 68 -3.44 -3.42 5.29
N ARG A 69 -4.73 -3.31 5.62
CA ARG A 69 -5.82 -3.74 4.75
C ARG A 69 -6.25 -2.58 3.82
N PRO A 70 -6.59 -2.84 2.55
CA PRO A 70 -7.18 -1.85 1.67
C PRO A 70 -8.43 -1.23 2.31
N ILE A 71 -8.68 0.06 2.02
CA ILE A 71 -9.93 0.70 2.43
C ILE A 71 -11.00 0.33 1.40
N ALA A 72 -12.04 -0.39 1.83
CA ALA A 72 -13.25 -0.50 1.04
C ALA A 72 -13.92 0.89 1.02
N LEU A 73 -14.50 1.29 -0.11
CA LEU A 73 -15.28 2.54 -0.22
C LEU A 73 -16.68 2.40 0.38
N ASN A 74 -16.87 1.44 1.29
CA ASN A 74 -18.06 1.38 2.11
C ASN A 74 -17.98 2.44 3.20
N GLN A 75 -19.14 2.75 3.80
CA GLN A 75 -19.25 3.86 4.73
C GLN A 75 -18.78 3.50 6.17
N GLU A 76 -18.36 2.24 6.42
CA GLU A 76 -17.94 1.74 7.73
C GLU A 76 -16.47 2.12 8.09
N ILE A 77 -16.22 3.38 8.42
CA ILE A 77 -14.85 3.83 8.75
C ILE A 77 -14.42 3.61 10.21
N ALA A 78 -15.38 3.47 11.14
CA ALA A 78 -15.12 3.27 12.57
C ALA A 78 -14.17 2.10 12.90
N PRO A 79 -14.36 0.87 12.37
CA PRO A 79 -13.43 -0.24 12.60
C PRO A 79 -12.05 -0.01 11.98
N ARG A 80 -11.93 0.87 10.98
CA ARG A 80 -10.68 1.19 10.29
C ARG A 80 -9.83 2.23 11.03
N VAL A 81 -10.47 3.25 11.60
CA VAL A 81 -9.79 4.40 12.23
C VAL A 81 -9.54 4.15 13.72
N LEU A 82 -10.51 3.58 14.43
CA LEU A 82 -10.42 3.32 15.88
C LEU A 82 -10.68 1.84 16.21
N PRO A 83 -9.98 0.86 15.58
CA PRO A 83 -10.30 -0.57 15.68
C PRO A 83 -10.36 -1.09 17.12
N PHE A 84 -9.39 -0.67 17.95
CA PHE A 84 -9.33 -1.08 19.35
C PHE A 84 -10.53 -0.57 20.15
N PHE A 85 -10.86 0.72 20.05
CA PHE A 85 -11.97 1.29 20.80
C PHE A 85 -13.32 0.80 20.27
N TYR A 86 -13.43 0.57 18.96
CA TYR A 86 -14.60 -0.03 18.36
C TYR A 86 -14.87 -1.42 18.97
N LYS A 87 -13.84 -2.27 19.04
CA LYS A 87 -13.91 -3.57 19.70
C LYS A 87 -14.26 -3.47 21.20
N MET A 88 -13.75 -2.45 21.90
CA MET A 88 -14.09 -2.22 23.31
C MET A 88 -15.57 -1.91 23.51
N VAL A 89 -16.15 -1.06 22.65
CA VAL A 89 -17.60 -0.74 22.71
C VAL A 89 -18.43 -1.99 22.41
N GLN A 90 -18.06 -2.78 21.42
CA GLN A 90 -18.77 -4.01 21.04
C GLN A 90 -18.77 -5.05 22.18
N ILE A 91 -17.65 -5.21 22.91
CA ILE A 91 -17.52 -6.24 23.95
C ILE A 91 -18.06 -5.77 25.31
N TYR A 92 -17.79 -4.51 25.68
CA TYR A 92 -18.01 -4.00 27.03
C TYR A 92 -19.09 -2.90 27.14
N GLY A 93 -19.59 -2.41 26.01
CA GLY A 93 -20.61 -1.35 25.93
C GLY A 93 -20.05 0.06 25.75
N LYS A 94 -20.96 1.04 25.60
CA LYS A 94 -20.67 2.46 25.34
C LYS A 94 -19.84 3.14 26.45
N VAL A 95 -19.84 2.59 27.66
CA VAL A 95 -18.97 3.01 28.78
C VAL A 95 -18.04 1.86 29.15
N SER A 96 -16.75 1.98 28.80
CA SER A 96 -15.79 0.90 29.01
C SER A 96 -14.41 1.37 29.47
N LEU A 97 -13.75 0.52 30.26
CA LEU A 97 -12.42 0.77 30.83
C LEU A 97 -11.32 0.14 29.95
N CYS A 98 -10.31 0.94 29.59
CA CYS A 98 -9.05 0.44 29.02
C CYS A 98 -7.84 1.08 29.71
N TRP A 99 -6.63 0.60 29.38
CA TRP A 99 -5.39 1.06 30.02
C TRP A 99 -4.39 1.67 29.04
N MET A 100 -4.04 2.94 29.25
CA MET A 100 -2.99 3.63 28.51
C MET A 100 -1.71 3.71 29.36
N GLY A 101 -0.89 2.66 29.31
CA GLY A 101 0.22 2.50 30.23
C GLY A 101 -0.29 2.25 31.66
N THR A 102 0.12 3.07 32.62
CA THR A 102 -0.37 3.00 34.01
C THR A 102 -1.66 3.79 34.26
N ARG A 103 -2.17 4.52 33.25
CA ARG A 103 -3.36 5.37 33.40
C ARG A 103 -4.62 4.59 33.01
N PRO A 104 -5.63 4.51 33.90
CA PRO A 104 -6.95 4.05 33.51
C PRO A 104 -7.59 5.09 32.57
N SER A 105 -8.24 4.61 31.51
CA SER A 105 -8.95 5.43 30.54
C SER A 105 -10.38 4.92 30.38
N LEU A 106 -11.36 5.78 30.60
CA LEU A 106 -12.78 5.49 30.39
C LEU A 106 -13.19 5.98 29.00
N LEU A 107 -13.63 5.06 28.16
CA LEU A 107 -14.28 5.35 26.90
C LEU A 107 -15.74 5.71 27.17
N LEU A 108 -16.17 6.89 26.75
CA LEU A 108 -17.52 7.41 26.94
C LEU A 108 -18.13 7.70 25.57
N ALA A 109 -18.80 6.70 24.99
CA ALA A 109 -19.54 6.79 23.74
C ALA A 109 -21.04 7.01 23.99
N ASP A 110 -21.37 7.87 24.95
CA ASP A 110 -22.75 8.22 25.35
C ASP A 110 -22.90 9.75 25.30
N PRO A 111 -23.92 10.29 24.61
CA PRO A 111 -24.04 11.73 24.38
C PRO A 111 -24.24 12.54 25.66
N GLU A 112 -25.00 12.03 26.64
CA GLU A 112 -25.23 12.76 27.90
C GLU A 112 -23.94 12.86 28.72
N LEU A 113 -23.19 11.76 28.82
CA LEU A 113 -21.90 11.74 29.50
C LEU A 113 -20.89 12.65 28.81
N VAL A 114 -20.85 12.64 27.47
CA VAL A 114 -20.04 13.57 26.67
C VAL A 114 -20.42 15.01 26.99
N ARG A 115 -21.73 15.34 27.04
CA ARG A 115 -22.22 16.68 27.36
C ARG A 115 -21.68 17.15 28.69
N LEU A 116 -21.89 16.36 29.74
CA LEU A 116 -21.43 16.67 31.11
C LEU A 116 -19.92 16.90 31.17
N VAL A 117 -19.13 16.09 30.47
CA VAL A 117 -17.67 16.21 30.43
C VAL A 117 -17.21 17.47 29.67
N LEU A 118 -17.88 17.82 28.57
CA LEU A 118 -17.48 18.94 27.72
C LEU A 118 -17.99 20.29 28.21
N THR A 119 -19.06 20.31 29.01
CA THR A 119 -19.61 21.53 29.64
C THR A 119 -19.12 21.74 31.07
N ASP A 120 -18.24 20.88 31.61
CA ASP A 120 -17.70 21.03 32.97
C ASP A 120 -16.97 22.38 33.12
N THR A 121 -17.38 23.13 34.13
CA THR A 121 -16.77 24.41 34.53
C THR A 121 -16.08 24.33 35.89
N SER A 122 -16.12 23.17 36.57
CA SER A 122 -15.52 22.99 37.91
C SER A 122 -13.99 23.10 37.92
N GLY A 123 -13.35 22.97 36.75
CA GLY A 123 -11.89 22.90 36.62
C GLY A 123 -11.30 21.56 37.08
N HIS A 124 -12.15 20.59 37.44
CA HIS A 124 -11.71 19.24 37.81
C HIS A 124 -11.36 18.39 36.59
N ILE A 125 -12.00 18.67 35.45
CA ILE A 125 -11.73 18.00 34.18
C ILE A 125 -10.93 18.92 33.26
N ILE A 126 -9.71 18.50 32.92
CA ILE A 126 -8.78 19.25 32.07
C ILE A 126 -8.41 18.44 30.82
N LYS A 127 -7.57 18.99 29.92
CA LYS A 127 -6.96 18.18 28.86
C LYS A 127 -5.95 17.19 29.43
N GLN A 128 -5.78 16.08 28.72
CA GLN A 128 -4.82 15.05 29.10
C GLN A 128 -3.39 15.61 29.21
N PRO A 129 -2.69 15.38 30.35
CA PRO A 129 -1.29 15.73 30.49
C PRO A 129 -0.44 15.05 29.40
N ARG A 130 0.11 15.85 28.49
CA ARG A 130 0.86 15.36 27.34
C ARG A 130 2.28 14.94 27.72
N ASN A 131 2.81 13.97 26.98
CA ASN A 131 4.25 13.72 26.94
C ASN A 131 4.95 14.99 26.43
N ALA A 132 6.01 15.43 27.10
CA ALA A 132 6.75 16.64 26.72
C ALA A 132 7.26 16.60 25.26
N LEU A 133 7.61 15.42 24.74
CA LEU A 133 8.00 15.26 23.33
C LEU A 133 6.84 15.45 22.37
N VAL A 134 5.59 15.16 22.79
CA VAL A 134 4.38 15.43 22.02
C VAL A 134 4.06 16.92 21.99
N GLY A 135 4.43 17.66 23.05
CA GLY A 135 4.30 19.11 23.11
C GLY A 135 5.13 19.87 22.06
N LEU A 136 6.15 19.24 21.46
CA LEU A 136 6.96 19.88 20.42
C LEU A 136 6.18 20.17 19.13
N LEU A 137 5.13 19.39 18.84
CA LEU A 137 4.32 19.59 17.63
C LEU A 137 3.58 20.93 17.67
N GLN A 138 2.87 21.18 18.76
CA GLN A 138 2.10 22.41 18.97
C GLN A 138 1.81 22.62 20.45
N LEU A 139 2.02 23.86 20.90
CA LEU A 139 1.52 24.40 22.17
C LEU A 139 0.44 25.45 21.85
N GLY A 140 0.30 26.48 22.69
CA GLY A 140 -0.68 27.56 22.50
C GLY A 140 -2.06 27.27 23.10
N VAL A 141 -3.08 28.00 22.65
CA VAL A 141 -4.44 28.01 23.21
C VAL A 141 -5.10 26.62 23.25
N SER A 142 -4.63 25.70 22.40
CA SER A 142 -5.07 24.30 22.38
C SER A 142 -4.57 23.47 23.59
N THR A 143 -3.61 23.97 24.37
CA THR A 143 -2.97 23.26 25.50
C THR A 143 -3.07 23.99 26.83
N LEU A 144 -3.34 25.29 26.82
CA LEU A 144 -3.50 26.10 28.03
C LEU A 144 -4.70 25.64 28.86
N GLU A 145 -4.66 25.89 30.17
CA GLU A 145 -5.73 25.62 31.12
C GLU A 145 -6.01 26.84 32.00
N GLY A 146 -7.19 26.86 32.64
CA GLY A 146 -7.62 27.91 33.57
C GLY A 146 -7.64 29.31 32.94
N ASP A 147 -7.28 30.31 33.75
CA ASP A 147 -7.33 31.73 33.36
C ASP A 147 -6.42 32.06 32.16
N LYS A 148 -5.26 31.38 32.05
CA LYS A 148 -4.36 31.56 30.91
C LYS A 148 -5.04 31.18 29.60
N TRP A 149 -5.79 30.09 29.59
CA TRP A 149 -6.59 29.72 28.43
C TRP A 149 -7.72 30.71 28.17
N ALA A 150 -8.46 31.12 29.20
CA ALA A 150 -9.60 32.02 29.04
C ALA A 150 -9.16 33.37 28.43
N LYS A 151 -8.08 33.97 28.97
CA LYS A 151 -7.48 35.19 28.44
C LYS A 151 -7.02 35.02 26.98
N ARG A 152 -6.25 33.96 26.70
CA ARG A 152 -5.74 33.69 25.35
C ARG A 152 -6.86 33.46 24.33
N ARG A 153 -7.89 32.70 24.71
CA ARG A 153 -9.06 32.43 23.86
C ARG A 153 -9.84 33.72 23.58
N ARG A 154 -10.06 34.56 24.59
CA ARG A 154 -10.77 35.84 24.44
C ARG A 154 -10.03 36.77 23.46
N LEU A 155 -8.71 36.86 23.56
CA LEU A 155 -7.88 37.67 22.65
C LEU A 155 -8.05 37.27 21.18
N MET A 156 -8.12 35.96 20.92
CA MET A 156 -8.05 35.43 19.55
C MET A 156 -9.41 35.22 18.89
N THR A 157 -10.48 35.14 19.68
CA THR A 157 -11.84 34.90 19.18
C THR A 157 -12.31 35.92 18.11
N PRO A 158 -12.03 37.23 18.25
CA PRO A 158 -12.40 38.22 17.24
C PRO A 158 -11.84 37.93 15.83
N ALA A 159 -10.67 37.31 15.71
CA ALA A 159 -10.04 36.98 14.43
C ALA A 159 -10.88 36.01 13.57
N PHE A 160 -11.77 35.24 14.20
CA PHE A 160 -12.58 34.20 13.57
C PHE A 160 -14.07 34.57 13.50
N HIS A 161 -14.43 35.83 13.81
CA HIS A 161 -15.77 36.35 13.61
C HIS A 161 -16.07 36.59 12.13
N ALA A 162 -17.35 36.49 11.75
CA ALA A 162 -17.79 36.61 10.35
C ALA A 162 -17.38 37.93 9.68
N GLU A 163 -17.36 39.03 10.44
CA GLU A 163 -16.93 40.36 9.94
C GLU A 163 -15.45 40.37 9.54
N ARG A 164 -14.57 39.77 10.35
CA ARG A 164 -13.14 39.68 10.05
C ARG A 164 -12.85 38.67 8.93
N LEU A 165 -13.62 37.58 8.87
CA LEU A 165 -13.54 36.62 7.77
C LEU A 165 -13.87 37.27 6.41
N ARG A 166 -14.73 38.30 6.35
CA ARG A 166 -15.02 39.05 5.12
C ARG A 166 -13.74 39.64 4.51
N GLY A 167 -12.80 40.12 5.34
CA GLY A 167 -11.50 40.63 4.89
C GLY A 167 -10.56 39.56 4.32
N MET A 168 -10.77 38.28 4.67
CA MET A 168 -9.95 37.15 4.22
C MET A 168 -10.45 36.50 2.92
N ILE A 169 -11.69 36.78 2.51
CA ILE A 169 -12.33 36.24 1.29
C ILE A 169 -11.49 36.45 0.02
N PRO A 170 -10.89 37.63 -0.23
CA PRO A 170 -10.04 37.81 -1.41
C PRO A 170 -8.84 36.87 -1.43
N ALA A 171 -8.22 36.61 -0.27
CA ALA A 171 -7.10 35.68 -0.16
C ALA A 171 -7.55 34.24 -0.45
N PHE A 172 -8.69 33.80 0.11
CA PHE A 172 -9.25 32.48 -0.18
C PHE A 172 -9.54 32.31 -1.67
N SER A 173 -10.16 33.33 -2.28
CA SER A 173 -10.53 33.31 -3.69
C SER A 173 -9.30 33.23 -4.59
N ALA A 174 -8.25 34.01 -4.29
CA ALA A 174 -6.99 33.95 -5.02
C ALA A 174 -6.36 32.54 -4.96
N CYS A 175 -6.28 31.92 -3.77
CA CYS A 175 -5.74 30.57 -3.62
C CYS A 175 -6.57 29.53 -4.40
N CYS A 176 -7.90 29.65 -4.38
CA CYS A 176 -8.78 28.75 -5.14
C CYS A 176 -8.67 28.96 -6.65
N CYS A 177 -8.50 30.21 -7.11
CA CYS A 177 -8.22 30.53 -8.51
C CYS A 177 -6.92 29.87 -8.97
N ASP A 178 -5.85 29.99 -8.17
CA ASP A 178 -4.55 29.38 -8.45
C ASP A 178 -4.69 27.84 -8.60
N LEU A 179 -5.44 27.20 -7.70
CA LEU A 179 -5.75 25.76 -7.79
C LEU A 179 -6.48 25.41 -9.10
N VAL A 180 -7.58 26.10 -9.40
CA VAL A 180 -8.38 25.85 -10.61
C VAL A 180 -7.55 26.03 -11.87
N GLN A 181 -6.71 27.07 -11.94
CA GLN A 181 -5.82 27.30 -13.08
C GLN A 181 -4.78 26.18 -13.25
N ARG A 182 -4.19 25.70 -12.15
CA ARG A 182 -3.28 24.55 -12.20
C ARG A 182 -3.99 23.30 -12.71
N TRP A 183 -5.20 23.01 -12.24
CA TRP A 183 -5.97 21.85 -12.67
C TRP A 183 -6.37 21.93 -14.15
N LYS A 184 -6.80 23.11 -14.62
CA LYS A 184 -7.08 23.35 -16.05
C LYS A 184 -5.84 23.10 -16.91
N LYS A 185 -4.66 23.52 -16.45
CA LYS A 185 -3.40 23.28 -17.15
C LYS A 185 -3.03 21.79 -17.20
N LEU A 186 -3.29 21.04 -16.12
CA LEU A 186 -3.03 19.60 -16.05
C LEU A 186 -3.98 18.79 -16.94
N ALA A 187 -5.25 19.18 -17.04
CA ALA A 187 -6.21 18.56 -17.95
C ALA A 187 -5.83 18.70 -19.43
N GLY A 188 -5.11 19.78 -19.78
CA GLY A 188 -4.60 20.02 -21.14
C GLY A 188 -5.71 20.06 -22.22
N PRO A 189 -5.37 19.88 -23.51
CA PRO A 189 -6.34 19.86 -24.60
C PRO A 189 -7.27 18.64 -24.57
N GLN A 190 -6.90 17.59 -23.84
CA GLN A 190 -7.64 16.32 -23.78
C GLN A 190 -8.88 16.41 -22.86
N GLY A 191 -9.01 17.47 -22.07
CA GLY A 191 -10.21 17.75 -21.27
C GLY A 191 -10.36 16.91 -19.99
N SER A 192 -9.45 15.97 -19.71
CA SER A 192 -9.46 15.13 -18.50
C SER A 192 -8.04 14.79 -18.03
N CYS A 193 -7.84 14.71 -16.71
CA CYS A 193 -6.61 14.21 -16.09
C CYS A 193 -6.89 13.46 -14.79
N GLU A 194 -6.05 12.47 -14.47
CA GLU A 194 -6.02 11.86 -13.14
C GLU A 194 -5.23 12.74 -12.16
N LEU A 195 -5.72 12.85 -10.93
CA LEU A 195 -5.17 13.77 -9.94
C LEU A 195 -5.24 13.20 -8.52
N ASP A 196 -4.14 13.30 -7.79
CA ASP A 196 -4.14 13.12 -6.33
C ASP A 196 -4.66 14.39 -5.65
N VAL A 197 -5.97 14.38 -5.33
CA VAL A 197 -6.66 15.50 -4.70
C VAL A 197 -6.16 15.78 -3.28
N ALA A 198 -5.64 14.77 -2.56
CA ALA A 198 -5.18 14.95 -1.19
C ALA A 198 -3.94 15.85 -1.13
N ASN A 199 -3.00 15.69 -2.08
CA ASN A 199 -1.84 16.56 -2.17
C ASN A 199 -2.23 18.00 -2.60
N GLU A 200 -3.17 18.13 -3.54
CA GLU A 200 -3.62 19.46 -4.00
C GLU A 200 -4.35 20.24 -2.90
N PHE A 201 -5.21 19.59 -2.12
CA PHE A 201 -5.88 20.23 -1.00
C PHE A 201 -4.94 20.57 0.16
N ASN A 202 -3.88 19.77 0.35
CA ASN A 202 -2.81 20.11 1.29
C ASN A 202 -2.08 21.40 0.89
N ILE A 203 -1.84 21.61 -0.41
CA ILE A 203 -1.24 22.85 -0.94
C ILE A 203 -2.22 24.01 -0.78
N LEU A 204 -3.50 23.82 -1.13
CA LEU A 204 -4.54 24.84 -1.00
C LEU A 204 -4.68 25.34 0.43
N ALA A 205 -4.90 24.43 1.38
CA ALA A 205 -5.12 24.80 2.78
C ALA A 205 -3.88 25.45 3.41
N SER A 206 -2.69 25.02 3.00
CA SER A 206 -1.43 25.68 3.37
C SER A 206 -1.33 27.11 2.85
N ASP A 207 -1.70 27.35 1.60
CA ASP A 207 -1.63 28.67 0.99
C ASP A 207 -2.68 29.61 1.60
N VAL A 208 -3.90 29.10 1.80
CA VAL A 208 -4.99 29.83 2.46
C VAL A 208 -4.58 30.29 3.86
N ILE A 209 -4.09 29.39 4.73
CA ILE A 209 -3.70 29.79 6.08
C ILE A 209 -2.49 30.74 6.06
N ALA A 210 -1.51 30.52 5.18
CA ALA A 210 -0.34 31.39 5.06
C ALA A 210 -0.69 32.82 4.63
N ARG A 211 -1.60 32.98 3.65
CA ARG A 211 -2.04 34.31 3.16
C ARG A 211 -3.02 34.97 4.13
N ALA A 212 -4.06 34.25 4.55
CA ALA A 212 -5.16 34.85 5.30
C ALA A 212 -4.85 35.08 6.80
N ALA A 213 -4.07 34.21 7.43
CA ALA A 213 -3.77 34.34 8.86
C ALA A 213 -2.43 35.04 9.14
N PHE A 214 -1.47 35.01 8.21
CA PHE A 214 -0.11 35.50 8.45
C PHE A 214 0.38 36.56 7.47
N GLY A 215 -0.41 36.90 6.43
CA GLY A 215 0.02 37.85 5.39
C GLY A 215 1.28 37.41 4.64
N SER A 216 1.52 36.09 4.59
CA SER A 216 2.71 35.47 3.97
C SER A 216 2.33 34.66 2.72
N SER A 217 3.30 34.24 1.91
CA SER A 217 3.03 33.34 0.78
C SER A 217 3.16 31.86 1.17
N TYR A 218 2.53 30.98 0.39
CA TYR A 218 2.78 29.54 0.49
C TYR A 218 4.27 29.19 0.45
N GLU A 219 5.08 29.85 -0.39
CA GLU A 219 6.52 29.54 -0.48
C GLU A 219 7.26 29.87 0.83
N GLU A 220 6.86 30.95 1.51
CA GLU A 220 7.42 31.33 2.82
C GLU A 220 7.01 30.31 3.91
N GLY A 221 5.78 29.78 3.84
CA GLY A 221 5.24 28.79 4.78
C GLY A 221 5.64 27.33 4.48
N LYS A 222 6.01 26.99 3.24
CA LYS A 222 6.23 25.61 2.77
C LYS A 222 7.21 24.83 3.66
N LYS A 223 8.32 25.47 4.03
CA LYS A 223 9.32 24.87 4.92
C LYS A 223 8.73 24.52 6.29
N ILE A 224 7.83 25.34 6.84
CA ILE A 224 7.18 25.09 8.13
C ILE A 224 6.26 23.86 8.01
N PHE A 225 5.44 23.78 6.96
CA PHE A 225 4.55 22.65 6.73
C PHE A 225 5.30 21.32 6.56
N ASP A 226 6.34 21.29 5.74
CA ASP A 226 7.17 20.09 5.53
C ASP A 226 7.82 19.62 6.84
N LEU A 227 8.38 20.57 7.61
CA LEU A 227 8.98 20.29 8.92
C LEU A 227 7.92 19.81 9.94
N GLN A 228 6.71 20.37 9.93
CA GLN A 228 5.62 19.92 10.79
C GLN A 228 5.18 18.50 10.45
N LYS A 229 5.07 18.14 9.17
CA LYS A 229 4.78 16.75 8.73
C LYS A 229 5.83 15.76 9.26
N ASP A 230 7.11 16.10 9.17
CA ASP A 230 8.20 15.31 9.77
C ASP A 230 8.08 15.22 11.31
N GLN A 231 7.72 16.33 11.97
CA GLN A 231 7.52 16.40 13.43
C GLN A 231 6.37 15.48 13.87
N VAL A 232 5.24 15.45 13.13
CA VAL A 232 4.06 14.61 13.44
C VAL A 232 4.45 13.14 13.53
N ILE A 233 5.22 12.63 12.57
CA ILE A 233 5.66 11.22 12.55
C ILE A 233 6.45 10.88 13.83
N LEU A 234 7.39 11.74 14.21
CA LEU A 234 8.21 11.56 15.41
C LEU A 234 7.41 11.72 16.70
N VAL A 235 6.36 12.54 16.69
CA VAL A 235 5.48 12.78 17.83
C VAL A 235 4.50 11.64 18.04
N LEU A 236 3.91 11.09 16.96
CA LEU A 236 3.07 9.90 17.02
C LEU A 236 3.84 8.72 17.60
N GLU A 237 5.09 8.52 17.18
CA GLU A 237 5.96 7.50 17.79
C GLU A 237 6.11 7.70 19.32
N ALA A 238 6.36 8.94 19.76
CA ALA A 238 6.50 9.25 21.18
C ALA A 238 5.18 9.06 21.94
N PHE A 239 4.04 9.33 21.30
CA PHE A 239 2.70 9.10 21.85
C PHE A 239 2.42 7.62 22.12
N TYR A 240 2.78 6.74 21.17
CA TYR A 240 2.61 5.28 21.32
C TYR A 240 3.61 4.65 22.30
N SER A 241 4.77 5.27 22.51
CA SER A 241 5.81 4.77 23.43
C SER A 241 5.44 4.93 24.92
N ILE A 242 6.08 4.13 25.80
CA ILE A 242 6.07 4.42 27.24
C ILE A 242 7.00 5.61 27.48
N TYR A 243 6.43 6.70 27.98
CA TYR A 243 7.22 7.84 28.43
C TYR A 243 7.75 7.60 29.83
N PHE A 244 9.08 7.47 29.96
CA PHE A 244 9.75 7.53 31.25
C PHE A 244 10.27 8.96 31.46
N PRO A 245 9.93 9.62 32.60
CA PRO A 245 10.50 10.92 32.95
C PRO A 245 12.02 10.92 32.84
N GLY A 246 12.58 11.96 32.22
CA GLY A 246 14.03 12.09 31.99
C GLY A 246 14.51 11.62 30.61
N LEU A 247 13.85 10.64 29.97
CA LEU A 247 14.25 10.16 28.63
C LEU A 247 14.23 11.26 27.54
N ARG A 248 13.45 12.32 27.75
CA ARG A 248 13.41 13.50 26.86
C ARG A 248 14.75 14.24 26.77
N PHE A 249 15.60 14.11 27.78
CA PHE A 249 16.92 14.75 27.84
C PHE A 249 18.03 13.85 27.29
N ILE A 250 17.75 12.56 27.07
CA ILE A 250 18.72 11.67 26.47
C ILE A 250 18.94 12.11 25.02
N PRO A 251 20.20 12.36 24.60
CA PRO A 251 20.55 12.89 23.28
C PRO A 251 20.50 11.79 22.21
N SER A 252 19.41 11.03 22.15
CA SER A 252 19.16 10.05 21.09
C SER A 252 19.01 10.73 19.73
N LYS A 253 19.35 10.04 18.63
CA LYS A 253 19.19 10.58 17.26
C LYS A 253 17.78 11.12 17.03
N LYS A 254 16.76 10.42 17.54
CA LYS A 254 15.35 10.82 17.40
C LYS A 254 15.02 12.07 18.21
N ASN A 255 15.48 12.17 19.46
CA ASN A 255 15.27 13.39 20.25
C ASN A 255 16.02 14.59 19.66
N LYS A 256 17.27 14.40 19.21
CA LYS A 256 18.03 15.44 18.50
C LYS A 256 17.27 15.94 17.26
N LYS A 257 16.70 15.03 16.45
CA LYS A 257 15.90 15.42 15.28
C LYS A 257 14.61 16.15 15.69
N ARG A 258 13.87 15.67 16.71
CA ARG A 258 12.67 16.35 17.24
C ARG A 258 12.94 17.80 17.66
N TYR A 259 14.04 18.04 18.38
CA TYR A 259 14.41 19.38 18.81
C TYR A 259 15.01 20.23 17.67
N SER A 260 15.71 19.62 16.70
CA SER A 260 16.21 20.35 15.52
C SER A 260 15.07 20.88 14.67
N ILE A 261 14.08 20.03 14.37
CA ILE A 261 12.90 20.42 13.60
C ILE A 261 12.14 21.54 14.33
N ASP A 262 11.87 21.38 15.63
CA ASP A 262 11.20 22.42 16.43
C ASP A 262 11.95 23.75 16.38
N ARG A 263 13.28 23.73 16.53
CA ARG A 263 14.11 24.94 16.43
C ARG A 263 14.06 25.58 15.04
N GLU A 264 14.08 24.78 13.98
CA GLU A 264 13.99 25.25 12.59
C GLU A 264 12.62 25.88 12.29
N ILE A 265 11.53 25.27 12.77
CA ILE A 265 10.18 25.82 12.67
C ILE A 265 10.10 27.17 13.40
N LYS A 266 10.57 27.23 14.66
CA LYS A 266 10.57 28.46 15.46
C LYS A 266 11.40 29.57 14.80
N ALA A 267 12.55 29.24 14.22
CA ALA A 267 13.36 30.21 13.49
C ALA A 267 12.64 30.77 12.26
N ALA A 268 11.99 29.91 11.47
CA ALA A 268 11.21 30.36 10.31
C ALA A 268 10.04 31.26 10.73
N LEU A 269 9.31 30.90 11.80
CA LEU A 269 8.22 31.70 12.32
C LEU A 269 8.67 33.05 12.88
N ARG A 270 9.83 33.12 13.56
CA ARG A 270 10.42 34.40 13.99
C ARG A 270 10.65 35.33 12.81
N ASN A 271 11.12 34.82 11.67
CA ASN A 271 11.32 35.64 10.49
C ASN A 271 10.00 36.21 9.95
N ILE A 272 8.93 35.41 9.92
CA ILE A 272 7.58 35.86 9.53
C ILE A 272 7.07 36.94 10.50
N ILE A 273 7.22 36.71 11.81
CA ILE A 273 6.81 37.67 12.83
C ILE A 273 7.56 38.99 12.69
N HIS A 274 8.90 38.97 12.57
CA HIS A 274 9.69 40.19 12.40
C HIS A 274 9.41 40.93 11.09
N LYS A 275 9.00 40.21 10.03
CA LYS A 275 8.53 40.84 8.80
C LYS A 275 7.20 41.59 9.04
N LYS A 276 6.25 40.97 9.76
CA LYS A 276 4.96 41.59 10.09
C LYS A 276 5.12 42.78 11.05
N GLU A 277 5.95 42.67 12.07
CA GLU A 277 6.23 43.79 13.00
C GLU A 277 6.76 45.02 12.26
N ARG A 278 7.68 44.83 11.31
CA ARG A 278 8.20 45.92 10.47
C ARG A 278 7.12 46.52 9.56
N ALA A 279 6.25 45.68 8.98
CA ALA A 279 5.14 46.17 8.17
C ALA A 279 4.17 47.04 9.00
N MET A 280 3.83 46.60 10.21
CA MET A 280 2.97 47.34 11.15
C MET A 280 3.60 48.67 11.57
N GLN A 281 4.92 48.70 11.82
CA GLN A 281 5.64 49.95 12.12
C GLN A 281 5.64 50.95 10.95
N ASN A 282 5.59 50.46 9.71
CA ASN A 282 5.54 51.27 8.49
C ASN A 282 4.13 51.73 8.11
N GLY A 283 3.14 51.58 8.99
CA GLY A 283 1.77 52.10 8.80
C GLY A 283 0.77 51.10 8.22
N ASP A 284 1.11 49.81 8.10
CA ASP A 284 0.16 48.76 7.72
C ASP A 284 -0.81 48.45 8.88
N SER A 285 -2.09 48.26 8.59
CA SER A 285 -3.11 48.03 9.63
C SER A 285 -2.87 46.69 10.33
N GLY A 286 -2.41 46.75 11.57
CA GLY A 286 -2.05 45.58 12.37
C GLY A 286 -3.19 44.65 12.76
N ASP A 287 -4.43 44.92 12.36
CA ASP A 287 -5.63 44.12 12.67
C ASP A 287 -6.22 43.39 11.45
N ALA A 288 -5.51 43.41 10.31
CA ALA A 288 -5.95 42.77 9.07
C ALA A 288 -5.88 41.24 9.08
N ASP A 289 -4.99 40.65 9.89
CA ASP A 289 -4.76 39.20 9.97
C ASP A 289 -4.53 38.70 11.41
N LEU A 290 -4.57 37.38 11.60
CA LEU A 290 -4.46 36.73 12.91
C LEU A 290 -3.12 37.04 13.59
N LEU A 291 -2.03 37.10 12.83
CA LEU A 291 -0.70 37.43 13.36
C LEU A 291 -0.66 38.86 13.91
N GLY A 292 -1.23 39.81 13.19
CA GLY A 292 -1.33 41.18 13.65
C GLY A 292 -2.10 41.31 14.97
N LEU A 293 -3.23 40.62 15.11
CA LEU A 293 -4.01 40.58 16.36
C LEU A 293 -3.23 39.96 17.53
N LEU A 294 -2.43 38.91 17.26
CA LEU A 294 -1.56 38.32 18.29
C LEU A 294 -0.44 39.26 18.72
N LEU A 295 0.09 40.08 17.81
CA LEU A 295 1.12 41.08 18.12
C LEU A 295 0.55 42.26 18.90
N GLN A 296 -0.63 42.76 18.51
CA GLN A 296 -1.33 43.80 19.28
C GLN A 296 -1.69 43.31 20.70
N GLY A 297 -2.19 42.09 20.81
CA GLY A 297 -2.50 41.49 22.11
C GLY A 297 -1.29 41.23 23.00
N ARG A 298 -0.09 41.14 22.42
CA ARG A 298 1.19 41.07 23.14
C ARG A 298 1.59 42.43 23.70
N ASP A 299 1.35 43.49 22.95
CA ASP A 299 1.75 44.85 23.30
C ASP A 299 0.75 45.55 24.25
N ASP A 300 -0.39 44.90 24.53
CA ASP A 300 -1.36 45.30 25.56
C ASP A 300 -0.82 45.03 26.97
N ALA A 301 -0.82 46.08 27.81
CA ALA A 301 -0.27 46.05 29.17
C ALA A 301 -0.95 45.03 30.10
N ASP A 302 -2.21 44.64 29.79
CA ASP A 302 -2.97 43.66 30.58
C ASP A 302 -2.67 42.18 30.22
N ASN A 303 -1.81 41.93 29.21
CA ASN A 303 -1.45 40.59 28.74
C ASN A 303 0.03 40.23 29.00
N ASP A 304 0.26 39.14 29.73
CA ASP A 304 1.59 38.54 29.96
C ASP A 304 2.05 37.64 28.78
N MET A 305 1.78 38.06 27.54
CA MET A 305 2.10 37.28 26.35
C MET A 305 3.53 37.56 25.89
N LYS A 306 4.35 36.52 25.77
CA LYS A 306 5.73 36.64 25.25
C LYS A 306 5.77 36.33 23.76
N ILE A 307 6.84 36.76 23.09
CA ILE A 307 7.10 36.41 21.69
C ILE A 307 7.12 34.89 21.47
N GLU A 308 7.63 34.11 22.42
CA GLU A 308 7.59 32.64 22.34
C GLU A 308 6.16 32.10 22.37
N ASP A 309 5.25 32.75 23.11
CA ASP A 309 3.85 32.35 23.11
C ASP A 309 3.19 32.67 21.76
N VAL A 310 3.54 33.80 21.12
CA VAL A 310 3.09 34.13 19.75
C VAL A 310 3.56 33.05 18.78
N ILE A 311 4.84 32.65 18.84
CA ILE A 311 5.40 31.59 17.98
C ILE A 311 4.64 30.28 18.17
N GLU A 312 4.32 29.89 19.41
CA GLU A 312 3.56 28.65 19.66
C GLU A 312 2.11 28.74 19.18
N GLU A 313 1.46 29.90 19.24
CA GLU A 313 0.15 30.09 18.59
C GLU A 313 0.27 29.97 17.07
N CYS A 314 1.29 30.60 16.46
CA CYS A 314 1.52 30.48 15.02
C CYS A 314 1.71 29.00 14.61
N LYS A 315 2.56 28.25 15.34
CA LYS A 315 2.77 26.81 15.10
C LYS A 315 1.43 26.04 15.10
N LEU A 316 0.55 26.35 16.06
CA LEU A 316 -0.77 25.74 16.17
C LEU A 316 -1.64 26.05 14.95
N PHE A 317 -1.74 27.30 14.48
CA PHE A 317 -2.60 27.62 13.33
C PHE A 317 -2.08 27.10 12.00
N PHE A 318 -0.75 27.15 11.78
CA PHE A 318 -0.14 26.52 10.60
C PHE A 318 -0.52 25.04 10.51
N PHE A 319 -0.47 24.31 11.64
CA PHE A 319 -0.84 22.89 11.66
C PHE A 319 -2.36 22.67 11.56
N ALA A 320 -3.15 23.34 12.41
CA ALA A 320 -4.58 23.10 12.54
C ALA A 320 -5.36 23.55 11.30
N GLY A 321 -4.98 24.67 10.68
CA GLY A 321 -5.64 25.22 9.50
C GLY A 321 -5.39 24.42 8.22
N GLN A 322 -4.21 23.80 8.08
CA GLN A 322 -3.88 23.02 6.89
C GLN A 322 -4.53 21.62 6.92
N GLU A 323 -4.13 20.78 7.88
CA GLU A 323 -4.41 19.33 7.83
C GLU A 323 -5.90 19.04 7.95
N THR A 324 -6.65 19.83 8.73
CA THR A 324 -8.08 19.55 8.96
C THR A 324 -8.94 19.91 7.75
N THR A 325 -8.76 21.10 7.16
CA THR A 325 -9.52 21.51 5.97
C THR A 325 -9.16 20.67 4.75
N ALA A 326 -7.88 20.34 4.56
CA ALA A 326 -7.44 19.49 3.45
C ALA A 326 -8.09 18.10 3.49
N ASN A 327 -8.18 17.47 4.68
CA ASN A 327 -8.85 16.19 4.86
C ASN A 327 -10.36 16.28 4.59
N LEU A 328 -11.03 17.34 5.05
CA LEU A 328 -12.45 17.57 4.78
C LEU A 328 -12.72 17.67 3.27
N LEU A 329 -11.96 18.49 2.54
CA LEU A 329 -12.12 18.67 1.10
C LEU A 329 -11.81 17.38 0.32
N THR A 330 -10.78 16.65 0.73
CA THR A 330 -10.41 15.36 0.15
C THR A 330 -11.57 14.36 0.23
N TRP A 331 -12.10 14.13 1.44
CA TRP A 331 -13.25 13.24 1.61
C TRP A 331 -14.49 13.76 0.92
N THR A 332 -14.70 15.08 0.86
CA THR A 332 -15.84 15.64 0.15
C THR A 332 -15.79 15.32 -1.34
N LEU A 333 -14.64 15.45 -2.01
CA LEU A 333 -14.52 15.06 -3.41
C LEU A 333 -14.65 13.55 -3.63
N ILE A 334 -14.09 12.72 -2.74
CA ILE A 334 -14.24 11.26 -2.81
C ILE A 334 -15.71 10.85 -2.67
N VAL A 335 -16.44 11.45 -1.72
CA VAL A 335 -17.86 11.13 -1.52
C VAL A 335 -18.71 11.63 -2.68
N LEU A 336 -18.44 12.83 -3.20
CA LEU A 336 -19.18 13.36 -4.35
C LEU A 336 -18.95 12.58 -5.65
N SER A 337 -17.78 11.96 -5.85
CA SER A 337 -17.55 11.11 -7.01
C SER A 337 -18.29 9.77 -6.93
N ILE A 338 -18.53 9.27 -5.71
CA ILE A 338 -19.35 8.07 -5.45
C ILE A 338 -20.84 8.40 -5.53
N HIS A 339 -21.23 9.66 -5.25
CA HIS A 339 -22.61 10.13 -5.25
C HIS A 339 -22.87 11.25 -6.28
N PRO A 340 -22.86 10.93 -7.60
CA PRO A 340 -22.95 11.93 -8.67
C PRO A 340 -24.23 12.76 -8.64
N VAL A 341 -25.34 12.21 -8.13
CA VAL A 341 -26.61 12.94 -7.95
C VAL A 341 -26.42 14.14 -7.03
N TRP A 342 -25.65 13.99 -5.97
CA TRP A 342 -25.35 15.09 -5.04
C TRP A 342 -24.35 16.08 -5.59
N GLN A 343 -23.39 15.60 -6.39
CA GLN A 343 -22.48 16.47 -7.12
C GLN A 343 -23.24 17.40 -8.07
N GLU A 344 -24.22 16.86 -8.80
CA GLU A 344 -25.01 17.65 -9.74
C GLU A 344 -25.93 18.64 -9.02
N LYS A 345 -26.66 18.22 -7.97
CA LYS A 345 -27.46 19.12 -7.13
C LYS A 345 -26.62 20.29 -6.57
N ALA A 346 -25.42 19.99 -6.09
CA ALA A 346 -24.50 21.02 -5.58
C ALA A 346 -24.02 21.95 -6.69
N ARG A 347 -23.72 21.41 -7.87
CA ARG A 347 -23.31 22.19 -9.04
C ARG A 347 -24.43 23.12 -9.52
N GLU A 348 -25.66 22.63 -9.61
CA GLU A 348 -26.83 23.42 -9.97
C GLU A 348 -27.04 24.60 -9.00
N GLU A 349 -27.00 24.35 -7.68
CA GLU A 349 -27.06 25.40 -6.66
C GLU A 349 -25.94 26.45 -6.87
N VAL A 350 -24.71 25.98 -7.07
CA VAL A 350 -23.54 26.85 -7.27
C VAL A 350 -23.67 27.70 -8.53
N LEU A 351 -24.10 27.13 -9.65
CA LEU A 351 -24.28 27.85 -10.90
C LEU A 351 -25.46 28.84 -10.83
N GLN A 352 -26.53 28.49 -10.12
CA GLN A 352 -27.68 29.37 -9.93
C GLN A 352 -27.33 30.60 -9.08
N ILE A 353 -26.57 30.42 -7.99
CA ILE A 353 -26.26 31.51 -7.04
C ILE A 353 -25.04 32.32 -7.52
N CYS A 354 -23.96 31.64 -7.90
CA CYS A 354 -22.67 32.27 -8.18
C CYS A 354 -22.42 32.48 -9.68
N GLY A 355 -23.08 31.72 -10.56
CA GLY A 355 -22.80 31.70 -12.00
C GLY A 355 -21.34 31.31 -12.25
N ASN A 356 -20.66 32.07 -13.12
CA ASN A 356 -19.22 31.93 -13.40
C ASN A 356 -18.33 32.89 -12.60
N ARG A 357 -18.90 33.63 -11.64
CA ARG A 357 -18.15 34.61 -10.83
C ARG A 357 -17.54 33.93 -9.61
N ALA A 358 -16.41 34.46 -9.13
CA ALA A 358 -15.87 34.04 -7.84
C ALA A 358 -16.89 34.32 -6.72
N PRO A 359 -17.14 33.36 -5.82
CA PRO A 359 -18.15 33.52 -4.77
C PRO A 359 -17.70 34.53 -3.71
N ASP A 360 -18.61 35.43 -3.33
CA ASP A 360 -18.43 36.32 -2.19
C ASP A 360 -19.02 35.73 -0.90
N ILE A 361 -18.86 36.42 0.23
CA ILE A 361 -19.31 35.92 1.54
C ILE A 361 -20.83 35.73 1.61
N ASP A 362 -21.60 36.56 0.90
CA ASP A 362 -23.05 36.54 0.96
C ASP A 362 -23.61 35.44 0.04
N SER A 363 -22.91 35.12 -1.05
CA SER A 363 -23.13 33.93 -1.87
C SER A 363 -22.83 32.64 -1.08
N ILE A 364 -21.70 32.59 -0.36
CA ILE A 364 -21.28 31.42 0.45
C ILE A 364 -22.31 31.07 1.54
N LYS A 365 -22.99 32.07 2.10
CA LYS A 365 -24.06 31.87 3.09
C LYS A 365 -25.32 31.23 2.49
N GLN A 366 -25.59 31.47 1.22
CA GLN A 366 -26.80 30.99 0.54
C GLN A 366 -26.68 29.53 0.06
N LEU A 367 -25.44 28.99 -0.05
CA LEU A 367 -25.18 27.61 -0.49
C LEU A 367 -25.63 26.56 0.56
N ARG A 368 -26.90 26.18 0.54
CA ARG A 368 -27.52 25.24 1.49
C ARG A 368 -27.12 23.80 1.17
N ILE A 369 -27.15 23.38 -0.10
CA ILE A 369 -26.78 22.02 -0.55
C ILE A 369 -25.31 21.75 -0.27
N VAL A 370 -24.42 22.69 -0.62
CA VAL A 370 -22.99 22.57 -0.28
C VAL A 370 -22.79 22.44 1.24
N SER A 371 -23.54 23.19 2.05
CA SER A 371 -23.48 23.08 3.51
C SER A 371 -23.94 21.71 4.03
N MET A 372 -25.03 21.18 3.47
CA MET A 372 -25.54 19.85 3.83
C MET A 372 -24.50 18.76 3.52
N ILE A 373 -23.87 18.82 2.34
CA ILE A 373 -22.82 17.88 1.92
C ILE A 373 -21.63 17.94 2.88
N LEU A 374 -21.10 19.14 3.16
CA LEU A 374 -19.94 19.29 4.04
C LEU A 374 -20.23 18.79 5.47
N ASN A 375 -21.43 19.03 5.99
CA ASN A 375 -21.82 18.53 7.32
C ASN A 375 -21.95 16.99 7.35
N GLU A 376 -22.53 16.39 6.30
CA GLU A 376 -22.63 14.93 6.22
C GLU A 376 -21.26 14.27 6.03
N VAL A 377 -20.35 14.89 5.27
CA VAL A 377 -18.94 14.45 5.20
C VAL A 377 -18.24 14.61 6.55
N LEU A 378 -18.48 15.69 7.30
CA LEU A 378 -17.96 15.84 8.66
C LEU A 378 -18.53 14.82 9.65
N ARG A 379 -19.72 14.28 9.40
CA ARG A 379 -20.30 13.20 10.21
C ARG A 379 -19.61 11.87 9.93
N LEU A 380 -19.47 11.52 8.65
CA LEU A 380 -18.93 10.22 8.23
C LEU A 380 -17.39 10.19 8.32
N TYR A 381 -16.74 11.27 7.92
CA TYR A 381 -15.29 11.36 7.76
C TYR A 381 -14.67 12.56 8.50
N PRO A 382 -14.89 12.71 9.82
CA PRO A 382 -14.34 13.85 10.54
C PRO A 382 -12.79 13.80 10.62
N PRO A 383 -12.08 14.93 10.41
CA PRO A 383 -10.62 14.96 10.50
C PRO A 383 -10.06 14.57 11.89
N VAL A 384 -10.83 14.84 12.95
CA VAL A 384 -10.54 14.41 14.32
C VAL A 384 -11.60 13.37 14.70
N ASN A 385 -11.25 12.31 15.42
CA ASN A 385 -12.19 11.21 15.70
C ASN A 385 -12.48 11.00 17.20
N LEU A 386 -11.66 11.58 18.07
CA LEU A 386 -11.71 11.36 19.52
C LEU A 386 -11.14 12.56 20.28
N LEU A 387 -11.79 12.96 21.37
CA LEU A 387 -11.30 13.96 22.31
C LEU A 387 -10.82 13.32 23.63
N TYR A 388 -9.77 13.88 24.21
CA TYR A 388 -9.21 13.43 25.49
C TYR A 388 -9.48 14.45 26.59
N ARG A 389 -9.86 13.96 27.77
CA ARG A 389 -9.94 14.71 29.03
C ARG A 389 -9.28 13.94 30.17
N HIS A 390 -9.01 14.62 31.28
CA HIS A 390 -8.33 14.07 32.43
C HIS A 390 -8.88 14.64 33.72
N THR A 391 -9.14 13.79 34.70
CA THR A 391 -9.65 14.17 36.02
C THR A 391 -8.50 14.54 36.96
N LEU A 392 -8.41 15.79 37.41
CA LEU A 392 -7.44 16.24 38.41
C LEU A 392 -7.82 15.82 39.83
N LYS A 393 -9.12 15.84 40.12
CA LYS A 393 -9.71 15.48 41.40
C LYS A 393 -10.77 14.41 41.18
N GLU A 394 -11.17 13.76 42.27
CA GLU A 394 -12.34 12.89 42.23
C GLU A 394 -13.56 13.70 41.81
N THR A 395 -14.29 13.20 40.80
CA THR A 395 -15.44 13.89 40.22
C THR A 395 -16.59 12.91 40.01
N SER A 396 -17.83 13.39 40.15
CA SER A 396 -19.03 12.59 39.93
C SER A 396 -19.62 12.90 38.56
N ILE A 397 -19.82 11.89 37.73
CA ILE A 397 -20.48 12.03 36.42
C ILE A 397 -21.65 11.05 36.38
N ARG A 398 -22.88 11.58 36.39
CA ARG A 398 -24.13 10.78 36.38
C ARG A 398 -24.16 9.66 37.44
N GLY A 399 -23.69 9.97 38.66
CA GLY A 399 -23.62 9.01 39.77
C GLY A 399 -22.37 8.12 39.79
N MET A 400 -21.51 8.16 38.75
CA MET A 400 -20.22 7.48 38.76
C MET A 400 -19.16 8.36 39.44
N SER A 401 -18.57 7.88 40.53
CA SER A 401 -17.39 8.47 41.15
C SER A 401 -16.14 8.07 40.36
N ILE A 402 -15.58 9.05 39.62
CA ILE A 402 -14.36 8.90 38.84
C ILE A 402 -13.17 9.39 39.66
N PRO A 403 -12.22 8.52 40.03
CA PRO A 403 -11.04 8.91 40.80
C PRO A 403 -10.13 9.90 40.05
N ALA A 404 -9.35 10.69 40.79
CA ALA A 404 -8.29 11.51 40.22
C ALA A 404 -7.27 10.66 39.41
N GLY A 405 -6.79 11.20 38.30
CA GLY A 405 -5.83 10.56 37.41
C GLY A 405 -6.40 9.61 36.35
N VAL A 406 -7.72 9.62 36.13
CA VAL A 406 -8.40 8.87 35.05
C VAL A 406 -8.49 9.73 33.79
N ASP A 407 -8.18 9.13 32.64
CA ASP A 407 -8.39 9.76 31.33
C ASP A 407 -9.82 9.46 30.84
N LEU A 408 -10.51 10.45 30.28
CA LEU A 408 -11.83 10.28 29.65
C LEU A 408 -11.67 10.42 28.13
N LEU A 409 -12.09 9.41 27.39
CA LEU A 409 -11.99 9.32 25.94
C LEU A 409 -13.38 9.49 25.33
N LEU A 410 -13.55 10.49 24.48
CA LEU A 410 -14.84 10.86 23.89
C LEU A 410 -14.81 10.61 22.36
N PRO A 411 -15.09 9.38 21.90
CA PRO A 411 -15.06 8.99 20.49
C PRO A 411 -16.32 9.46 19.77
N PHE A 412 -16.34 10.71 19.32
CA PHE A 412 -17.52 11.24 18.64
C PHE A 412 -17.81 10.57 17.30
N LEU A 413 -16.81 9.96 16.65
CA LEU A 413 -17.02 9.09 15.49
C LEU A 413 -18.05 7.98 15.78
N PHE A 414 -18.08 7.42 16.99
CA PHE A 414 -19.05 6.39 17.32
C PHE A 414 -20.47 6.94 17.46
N LEU A 415 -20.62 8.17 17.98
CA LEU A 415 -21.91 8.84 18.06
C LEU A 415 -22.40 9.29 16.68
N HIS A 416 -21.50 9.65 15.78
CA HIS A 416 -21.81 10.04 14.40
C HIS A 416 -22.38 8.88 13.57
N TYR A 417 -22.09 7.64 13.97
CA TYR A 417 -22.52 6.41 13.31
C TYR A 417 -23.59 5.63 14.09
N ASP A 418 -24.02 6.12 15.24
CA ASP A 418 -24.95 5.39 16.12
C ASP A 418 -26.38 5.40 15.54
N PRO A 419 -26.96 4.23 15.20
CA PRO A 419 -28.32 4.14 14.68
C PRO A 419 -29.39 4.68 15.65
N GLU A 420 -29.08 4.72 16.95
CA GLU A 420 -29.97 5.32 17.95
C GLU A 420 -30.28 6.79 17.63
N TYR A 421 -29.28 7.54 17.15
CA TYR A 421 -29.41 8.98 16.87
C TYR A 421 -29.63 9.30 15.38
N TRP A 422 -29.13 8.45 14.48
CA TRP A 422 -29.13 8.69 13.04
C TRP A 422 -30.07 7.76 12.24
N GLY A 423 -30.71 6.78 12.89
CA GLY A 423 -31.58 5.78 12.26
C GLY A 423 -30.82 4.61 11.62
N ASP A 424 -31.54 3.62 11.09
CA ASP A 424 -30.94 2.39 10.51
C ASP A 424 -30.00 2.66 9.33
N ASN A 425 -30.16 3.83 8.69
CA ASN A 425 -29.34 4.32 7.61
C ASN A 425 -28.17 5.21 8.08
N ALA A 426 -27.74 5.10 9.33
CA ALA A 426 -26.67 5.91 9.92
C ALA A 426 -25.37 5.84 9.11
N GLU A 427 -25.09 4.74 8.43
CA GLU A 427 -23.90 4.58 7.61
C GLU A 427 -24.06 5.22 6.22
N GLU A 428 -25.27 5.44 5.72
CA GLU A 428 -25.46 5.99 4.38
C GLU A 428 -25.16 7.49 4.32
N PHE A 429 -24.55 7.93 3.21
CA PHE A 429 -24.40 9.36 2.88
C PHE A 429 -25.76 9.97 2.51
N LYS A 430 -26.36 10.69 3.47
CA LYS A 430 -27.68 11.35 3.33
C LYS A 430 -27.62 12.82 3.76
N PRO A 431 -27.12 13.73 2.90
CA PRO A 431 -27.08 15.15 3.19
C PRO A 431 -28.43 15.78 3.57
N GLU A 432 -29.59 15.24 3.16
CA GLU A 432 -30.91 15.79 3.54
C GLU A 432 -31.15 15.83 5.04
N ARG A 433 -30.41 15.04 5.85
CA ARG A 433 -30.44 15.12 7.32
C ARG A 433 -30.22 16.54 7.82
N PHE A 434 -29.35 17.28 7.15
CA PHE A 434 -29.00 18.65 7.51
C PHE A 434 -29.89 19.71 6.85
N SER A 435 -30.98 19.31 6.19
CA SER A 435 -31.88 20.24 5.48
C SER A 435 -32.48 21.28 6.41
N GLU A 436 -32.96 20.89 7.59
CA GLU A 436 -33.50 21.82 8.59
C GLU A 436 -32.42 22.41 9.54
N GLY A 437 -31.15 22.28 9.17
CA GLY A 437 -30.02 22.73 9.97
C GLY A 437 -29.45 21.66 10.92
N VAL A 438 -28.35 22.01 11.58
CA VAL A 438 -27.56 21.06 12.38
C VAL A 438 -28.29 20.57 13.63
N SER A 439 -29.07 21.45 14.29
CA SER A 439 -29.79 21.10 15.54
C SER A 439 -30.86 20.03 15.35
N LYS A 440 -31.44 19.92 14.14
CA LYS A 440 -32.47 18.95 13.80
C LYS A 440 -31.95 17.72 13.04
N ALA A 441 -30.64 17.64 12.79
CA ALA A 441 -30.07 16.59 11.94
C ALA A 441 -30.06 15.19 12.57
N SER A 442 -30.20 15.12 13.90
CA SER A 442 -30.24 13.88 14.67
C SER A 442 -31.20 14.02 15.85
N LYS A 443 -31.52 12.92 16.54
CA LYS A 443 -32.44 12.95 17.70
C LYS A 443 -31.92 13.78 18.89
N ASP A 444 -30.61 13.97 19.00
CA ASP A 444 -29.97 14.77 20.04
C ASP A 444 -28.83 15.61 19.42
N GLU A 445 -28.84 16.92 19.63
CA GLU A 445 -27.84 17.84 19.07
C GLU A 445 -26.39 17.43 19.36
N ILE A 446 -26.13 16.83 20.53
CA ILE A 446 -24.77 16.43 20.89
C ILE A 446 -24.34 15.11 20.24
N ALA A 447 -25.20 14.46 19.45
CA ALA A 447 -24.75 13.38 18.58
C ALA A 447 -23.87 13.90 17.42
N PHE A 448 -23.89 15.21 17.13
CA PHE A 448 -23.09 15.83 16.05
C PHE A 448 -22.23 17.01 16.53
N TYR A 449 -20.96 16.76 16.83
CA TYR A 449 -20.00 17.79 17.27
C TYR A 449 -18.59 17.62 16.66
N PRO A 450 -18.43 17.62 15.33
CA PRO A 450 -17.13 17.44 14.66
C PRO A 450 -16.08 18.49 15.05
N PHE A 451 -16.53 19.67 15.51
CA PHE A 451 -15.69 20.77 15.99
C PHE A 451 -15.51 20.80 17.51
N GLY A 452 -15.99 19.77 18.23
CA GLY A 452 -16.07 19.78 19.69
C GLY A 452 -17.31 20.52 20.22
N TRP A 453 -17.47 20.51 21.53
CA TRP A 453 -18.61 21.12 22.23
C TRP A 453 -18.16 21.91 23.47
N GLY A 454 -19.02 22.79 23.95
CA GLY A 454 -18.80 23.59 25.16
C GLY A 454 -17.79 24.73 24.95
N PRO A 455 -17.26 25.33 26.04
CA PRO A 455 -16.37 26.50 25.97
C PRO A 455 -15.09 26.29 25.14
N ARG A 456 -14.73 25.02 24.90
CA ARG A 456 -13.50 24.58 24.23
C ARG A 456 -13.72 24.14 22.78
N PHE A 457 -14.88 24.44 22.18
CA PHE A 457 -15.16 24.16 20.76
C PHE A 457 -14.13 24.82 19.83
N CYS A 458 -14.00 24.29 18.61
CA CYS A 458 -12.98 24.71 17.65
C CYS A 458 -13.08 26.21 17.36
N LEU A 459 -11.95 26.91 17.52
CA LEU A 459 -11.88 28.34 17.24
C LEU A 459 -12.03 28.64 15.73
N GLY A 460 -11.49 27.77 14.88
CA GLY A 460 -11.44 27.94 13.43
C GLY A 460 -12.62 27.37 12.66
N GLN A 461 -13.73 27.00 13.31
CA GLN A 461 -14.88 26.37 12.63
C GLN A 461 -15.39 27.21 11.45
N ASN A 462 -15.65 28.50 11.68
CA ASN A 462 -16.17 29.39 10.63
C ASN A 462 -15.16 29.60 9.50
N PHE A 463 -13.86 29.67 9.83
CA PHE A 463 -12.78 29.78 8.86
C PHE A 463 -12.75 28.56 7.95
N ALA A 464 -12.67 27.36 8.54
CA ALA A 464 -12.56 26.10 7.80
C ALA A 464 -13.78 25.82 6.92
N LEU A 465 -15.00 26.08 7.41
CA LEU A 465 -16.22 25.90 6.62
C LEU A 465 -16.33 26.93 5.48
N THR A 466 -15.91 28.17 5.70
CA THR A 466 -15.91 29.20 4.65
C THR A 466 -14.89 28.87 3.56
N GLU A 467 -13.68 28.48 3.95
CA GLU A 467 -12.63 27.99 3.04
C GLU A 467 -13.12 26.79 2.23
N ALA A 468 -13.67 25.76 2.90
CA ALA A 468 -14.13 24.55 2.23
C ALA A 468 -15.29 24.82 1.25
N LYS A 469 -16.26 25.66 1.64
CA LYS A 469 -17.35 26.07 0.75
C LYS A 469 -16.84 26.80 -0.48
N MET A 470 -15.91 27.75 -0.31
CA MET A 470 -15.35 28.51 -1.43
C MET A 470 -14.60 27.60 -2.40
N ALA A 471 -13.70 26.76 -1.88
CA ALA A 471 -12.94 25.82 -2.68
C ALA A 471 -13.86 24.89 -3.49
N LEU A 472 -14.85 24.27 -2.82
CA LEU A 472 -15.78 23.37 -3.47
C LEU A 472 -16.65 24.08 -4.52
N THR A 473 -17.12 25.29 -4.24
CA THR A 473 -17.88 26.12 -5.19
C THR A 473 -17.07 26.36 -6.46
N MET A 474 -15.83 26.83 -6.32
CA MET A 474 -14.98 27.14 -7.47
C MET A 474 -14.57 25.90 -8.26
N ILE A 475 -14.42 24.75 -7.60
CA ILE A 475 -14.20 23.47 -8.27
C ILE A 475 -15.44 23.07 -9.07
N LEU A 476 -16.64 23.12 -8.48
CA LEU A 476 -17.89 22.72 -9.14
C LEU A 476 -18.27 23.65 -10.31
N GLN A 477 -17.91 24.94 -10.26
CA GLN A 477 -18.08 25.87 -11.39
C GLN A 477 -17.27 25.44 -12.62
N ASN A 478 -16.08 24.86 -12.41
CA ASN A 478 -15.09 24.68 -13.47
C ASN A 478 -14.94 23.23 -13.93
N PHE A 479 -15.23 22.25 -13.08
CA PHE A 479 -14.99 20.83 -13.35
C PHE A 479 -16.28 20.02 -13.21
N CYS A 480 -16.51 19.10 -14.13
CA CYS A 480 -17.64 18.15 -14.13
C CYS A 480 -17.11 16.72 -14.10
N ARG A 481 -17.88 15.78 -13.52
CA ARG A 481 -17.67 14.32 -13.55
C ARG A 481 -16.21 13.88 -13.32
N GLY A 482 -15.85 13.66 -12.07
CA GLY A 482 -14.65 12.89 -11.73
C GLY A 482 -15.03 11.45 -11.43
N SER A 483 -14.66 10.49 -12.27
CA SER A 483 -14.59 9.09 -11.85
C SER A 483 -13.35 8.95 -10.97
N THR A 484 -13.53 8.82 -9.65
CA THR A 484 -12.39 8.59 -8.76
C THR A 484 -11.93 7.15 -8.91
N ILE A 485 -10.73 6.97 -9.46
CA ILE A 485 -9.96 5.75 -9.27
C ILE A 485 -9.29 5.91 -7.91
N VAL A 486 -9.83 5.25 -6.89
CA VAL A 486 -9.10 5.08 -5.63
C VAL A 486 -8.02 4.04 -5.89
N SER A 487 -6.91 4.48 -6.48
CA SER A 487 -5.67 3.72 -6.35
C SER A 487 -5.33 3.71 -4.87
N GLU A 488 -5.02 2.51 -4.35
CA GLU A 488 -4.76 2.27 -2.94
C GLU A 488 -4.02 3.45 -2.29
N LEU A 489 -4.60 4.03 -1.23
CA LEU A 489 -3.89 4.93 -0.32
C LEU A 489 -2.78 4.12 0.38
N ALA A 490 -1.70 3.87 -0.33
CA ALA A 490 -0.53 3.14 0.11
C ALA A 490 0.25 4.02 1.10
N ASN A 491 -0.23 4.12 2.33
CA ASN A 491 0.55 4.79 3.36
C ASN A 491 1.82 3.96 3.67
N PRO A 492 3.01 4.56 3.78
CA PRO A 492 4.25 3.84 4.01
C PRO A 492 4.35 3.43 5.49
N THR A 493 3.74 2.31 5.88
CA THR A 493 4.10 1.65 7.14
C THR A 493 5.41 0.89 6.98
N ARG A 494 6.45 1.42 7.60
CA ARG A 494 7.82 0.90 7.70
C ARG A 494 7.93 -0.35 8.59
N ALA A 495 7.11 -1.36 8.36
CA ALA A 495 7.21 -2.61 9.08
C ALA A 495 6.59 -3.72 8.25
N ASP A 496 7.25 -4.09 7.16
CA ASP A 496 7.41 -5.46 6.64
C ASP A 496 8.55 -5.38 5.61
N TRP A 497 9.78 -5.57 6.09
CA TRP A 497 10.90 -5.84 5.21
C TRP A 497 10.95 -7.36 5.08
N PRO A 498 10.92 -7.93 3.86
CA PRO A 498 11.09 -9.36 3.70
C PRO A 498 12.39 -9.77 4.38
N THR A 499 12.34 -10.81 5.20
CA THR A 499 13.51 -11.52 5.77
C THR A 499 14.43 -12.13 4.70
N HIS A 500 14.28 -11.73 3.44
CA HIS A 500 14.96 -12.29 2.26
C HIS A 500 15.57 -11.23 1.31
N LEU A 501 15.61 -9.93 1.66
CA LEU A 501 16.32 -8.93 0.83
C LEU A 501 17.79 -8.70 1.27
N PRO A 502 18.77 -8.64 0.35
CA PRO A 502 20.15 -8.31 0.64
C PRO A 502 20.34 -6.91 1.24
N VAL A 503 21.25 -6.83 2.21
CA VAL A 503 21.61 -5.66 3.02
C VAL A 503 22.10 -4.47 2.19
N SER A 504 22.71 -4.73 1.04
CA SER A 504 23.36 -3.72 0.20
C SER A 504 22.35 -2.85 -0.57
N THR A 505 21.23 -3.42 -1.01
CA THR A 505 20.21 -2.73 -1.82
C THR A 505 19.24 -1.94 -0.95
N ALA A 506 18.84 -2.50 0.20
CA ALA A 506 17.94 -1.86 1.16
C ALA A 506 18.47 -0.51 1.69
N MET A 507 19.76 -0.45 2.00
CA MET A 507 20.40 0.73 2.60
C MET A 507 20.70 1.84 1.60
N ARG A 508 20.97 1.50 0.32
CA ARG A 508 21.41 2.48 -0.69
C ARG A 508 20.25 3.27 -1.28
N PHE A 509 19.12 2.62 -1.59
CA PHE A 509 18.00 3.28 -2.27
C PHE A 509 17.07 4.07 -1.34
N GLY A 510 16.89 3.62 -0.09
CA GLY A 510 15.99 4.29 0.87
C GLY A 510 16.47 5.65 1.37
N CYS A 511 17.79 5.88 1.39
CA CYS A 511 18.41 7.12 1.87
C CYS A 511 18.62 8.15 0.75
N ALA A 512 18.99 7.72 -0.47
CA ALA A 512 19.21 8.62 -1.60
C ALA A 512 17.92 9.31 -2.07
N ALA A 513 16.78 8.62 -2.01
CA ALA A 513 15.48 9.16 -2.44
C ALA A 513 14.92 10.28 -1.53
N ARG A 514 15.49 10.50 -0.33
CA ARG A 514 14.94 11.43 0.68
C ARG A 514 15.88 12.53 1.16
N ALA A 515 17.17 12.50 0.83
CA ALA A 515 18.16 13.36 1.49
C ALA A 515 19.12 14.10 0.52
N GLY A 516 18.81 14.14 -0.78
CA GLY A 516 19.63 14.82 -1.79
C GLY A 516 20.83 13.99 -2.26
N LYS A 517 21.61 14.54 -3.20
CA LYS A 517 22.72 13.82 -3.86
C LYS A 517 23.91 13.49 -2.94
N VAL A 518 23.99 14.10 -1.75
CA VAL A 518 24.94 13.75 -0.69
C VAL A 518 24.18 13.73 0.61
N SER A 519 24.22 12.63 1.33
CA SER A 519 23.46 12.47 2.56
C SER A 519 24.27 11.80 3.66
N LEU A 520 24.29 12.41 4.84
CA LEU A 520 24.93 11.84 6.01
C LEU A 520 24.01 10.79 6.64
N CYS A 521 24.39 9.53 6.58
CA CYS A 521 23.76 8.45 7.31
C CYS A 521 24.64 8.00 8.48
N TRP A 522 24.07 7.26 9.43
CA TRP A 522 24.84 6.75 10.56
C TRP A 522 24.72 5.24 10.62
N MET A 523 25.84 4.55 10.42
CA MET A 523 25.96 3.10 10.53
C MET A 523 26.43 2.75 11.95
N GLY A 524 25.49 2.52 12.86
CA GLY A 524 25.78 2.38 14.29
C GLY A 524 26.27 3.68 14.92
N THR A 525 27.48 3.65 15.51
CA THR A 525 28.18 4.79 16.11
C THR A 525 29.05 5.57 15.13
N ARG A 526 29.23 5.08 13.89
CA ARG A 526 30.05 5.74 12.88
C ARG A 526 29.20 6.59 11.94
N PRO A 527 29.53 7.87 11.73
CA PRO A 527 28.94 8.65 10.66
C PRO A 527 29.43 8.10 9.30
N SER A 528 28.55 8.08 8.29
CA SER A 528 28.84 7.57 6.96
C SER A 528 28.21 8.50 5.93
N LEU A 529 28.98 8.94 4.94
CA LEU A 529 28.46 9.76 3.84
C LEU A 529 27.96 8.85 2.72
N LEU A 530 26.69 8.98 2.36
CA LEU A 530 26.10 8.39 1.17
C LEU A 530 26.22 9.40 0.04
N LEU A 531 27.06 9.08 -0.94
CA LEU A 531 27.27 9.88 -2.15
C LEU A 531 26.44 9.29 -3.28
N ALA A 532 25.51 10.09 -3.79
CA ALA A 532 24.67 9.80 -4.94
C ALA A 532 24.88 10.83 -6.08
N ASP A 533 25.72 11.85 -5.88
CA ASP A 533 26.16 12.76 -6.94
C ASP A 533 27.24 12.09 -7.80
N PRO A 534 27.04 11.97 -9.14
CA PRO A 534 28.00 11.27 -10.01
C PRO A 534 29.41 11.86 -10.01
N GLU A 535 29.57 13.19 -9.89
CA GLU A 535 30.90 13.82 -9.88
C GLU A 535 31.62 13.57 -8.57
N LEU A 536 30.92 13.62 -7.43
CA LEU A 536 31.51 13.27 -6.13
C LEU A 536 31.81 11.77 -6.01
N VAL A 537 30.91 10.92 -6.52
CA VAL A 537 31.16 9.47 -6.60
C VAL A 537 32.38 9.20 -7.48
N ARG A 538 32.51 9.89 -8.63
CA ARG A 538 33.70 9.79 -9.48
C ARG A 538 34.94 10.23 -8.72
N LEU A 539 34.93 11.40 -8.08
CA LEU A 539 36.06 11.93 -7.32
C LEU A 539 36.51 10.99 -6.19
N VAL A 540 35.56 10.36 -5.49
CA VAL A 540 35.84 9.36 -4.45
C VAL A 540 36.39 8.06 -5.01
N LEU A 541 35.86 7.57 -6.13
CA LEU A 541 36.30 6.32 -6.74
C LEU A 541 37.60 6.46 -7.54
N THR A 542 37.97 7.67 -7.96
CA THR A 542 39.23 7.97 -8.67
C THR A 542 40.30 8.59 -7.78
N ASP A 543 40.07 8.69 -6.47
CA ASP A 543 41.06 9.24 -5.54
C ASP A 543 42.29 8.33 -5.48
N THR A 544 43.46 8.89 -5.84
CA THR A 544 44.76 8.23 -5.76
C THR A 544 45.61 8.77 -4.61
N SER A 545 45.10 9.73 -3.83
CA SER A 545 45.84 10.37 -2.72
C SER A 545 46.04 9.46 -1.51
N GLY A 546 45.33 8.32 -1.44
CA GLY A 546 45.35 7.39 -0.31
C GLY A 546 44.61 7.88 0.93
N HIS A 547 43.98 9.07 0.87
CA HIS A 547 43.21 9.64 1.97
C HIS A 547 41.81 9.01 2.12
N ILE A 548 41.26 8.46 1.03
CA ILE A 548 39.98 7.75 1.05
C ILE A 548 40.22 6.25 0.96
N ILE A 549 40.08 5.57 2.11
CA ILE A 549 40.24 4.11 2.24
C ILE A 549 38.90 3.41 2.48
N LYS A 550 38.79 2.10 2.20
CA LYS A 550 37.61 1.31 2.58
C LYS A 550 37.43 1.36 4.10
N PRO A 551 36.19 1.51 4.58
CA PRO A 551 35.93 1.60 6.01
C PRO A 551 36.31 0.30 6.72
N PRO A 552 36.86 0.36 7.95
CA PRO A 552 37.21 -0.84 8.72
C PRO A 552 35.95 -1.66 8.99
N GLN A 553 35.89 -2.85 8.39
CA GLN A 553 34.73 -3.73 8.48
C GLN A 553 34.50 -4.23 9.91
N ASN A 554 33.24 -4.45 10.26
CA ASN A 554 32.89 -5.13 11.51
C ASN A 554 33.43 -6.57 11.45
N ALA A 555 34.05 -7.05 12.52
CA ALA A 555 34.60 -8.42 12.60
C ALA A 555 33.56 -9.51 12.27
N LEU A 556 32.26 -9.24 12.44
CA LEU A 556 31.19 -10.15 12.03
C LEU A 556 30.96 -10.19 10.51
N VAL A 557 31.24 -9.12 9.76
CA VAL A 557 31.19 -9.10 8.29
C VAL A 557 32.35 -9.90 7.70
N GLY A 558 33.49 -9.90 8.40
CA GLY A 558 34.62 -10.77 8.07
C GLY A 558 34.30 -12.28 8.17
N LEU A 559 33.16 -12.68 8.72
CA LEU A 559 32.70 -14.08 8.63
C LEU A 559 32.05 -14.40 7.27
N LEU A 560 31.53 -13.39 6.55
CA LEU A 560 30.91 -13.57 5.22
C LEU A 560 31.94 -13.42 4.09
N GLN A 561 32.78 -12.39 4.16
CA GLN A 561 33.73 -12.06 3.09
C GLN A 561 34.97 -11.34 3.66
N LEU A 562 36.16 -11.87 3.38
CA LEU A 562 37.45 -11.25 3.70
C LEU A 562 38.37 -11.06 2.48
N GLY A 563 38.01 -11.56 1.29
CA GLY A 563 38.83 -11.50 0.07
C GLY A 563 39.05 -10.08 -0.50
N VAL A 564 39.25 -9.99 -1.81
CA VAL A 564 39.61 -8.75 -2.53
C VAL A 564 38.64 -7.56 -2.29
N SER A 565 37.39 -7.84 -1.87
CA SER A 565 36.43 -6.80 -1.48
C SER A 565 36.82 -6.04 -0.21
N THR A 566 37.66 -6.61 0.64
CA THR A 566 38.04 -6.03 1.96
C THR A 566 39.52 -5.65 2.07
N LEU A 567 40.39 -6.26 1.25
CA LEU A 567 41.82 -5.95 1.21
C LEU A 567 42.09 -4.52 0.73
N GLU A 568 43.21 -3.95 1.17
CA GLU A 568 43.70 -2.61 0.83
C GLU A 568 45.18 -2.60 0.42
N GLY A 569 45.62 -1.52 -0.24
CA GLY A 569 47.02 -1.27 -0.59
C GLY A 569 47.65 -2.37 -1.45
N ASP A 570 48.92 -2.70 -1.17
CA ASP A 570 49.69 -3.69 -1.94
C ASP A 570 49.06 -5.08 -1.90
N LYS A 571 48.43 -5.46 -0.80
CA LYS A 571 47.73 -6.75 -0.69
C LYS A 571 46.53 -6.83 -1.63
N TRP A 572 45.75 -5.75 -1.74
CA TRP A 572 44.68 -5.66 -2.72
C TRP A 572 45.20 -5.65 -4.14
N ALA A 573 46.26 -4.87 -4.42
CA ALA A 573 46.83 -4.76 -5.77
C ALA A 573 47.39 -6.11 -6.26
N LYS A 574 48.14 -6.83 -5.41
CA LYS A 574 48.62 -8.19 -5.69
C LYS A 574 47.45 -9.16 -5.92
N ARG A 575 46.46 -9.18 -5.02
CA ARG A 575 45.29 -10.08 -5.13
C ARG A 575 44.45 -9.79 -6.38
N ARG A 576 44.25 -8.51 -6.71
CA ARG A 576 43.50 -8.09 -7.90
C ARG A 576 44.26 -8.42 -9.19
N ARG A 577 45.59 -8.24 -9.23
CA ARG A 577 46.43 -8.63 -10.38
C ARG A 577 46.34 -10.13 -10.65
N LEU A 578 46.32 -10.95 -9.59
CA LEU A 578 46.17 -12.40 -9.74
C LEU A 578 44.81 -12.80 -10.32
N MET A 579 43.73 -12.14 -9.88
CA MET A 579 42.36 -12.52 -10.27
C MET A 579 41.90 -11.91 -11.60
N THR A 580 42.44 -10.76 -12.00
CA THR A 580 42.01 -10.03 -13.22
C THR A 580 42.12 -10.89 -14.48
N PRO A 581 43.18 -11.72 -14.68
CA PRO A 581 43.28 -12.63 -15.81
C PRO A 581 42.11 -13.58 -15.98
N ALA A 582 41.50 -14.05 -14.89
CA ALA A 582 40.35 -14.95 -14.91
C ALA A 582 39.11 -14.34 -15.59
N PHE A 583 39.04 -13.01 -15.65
CA PHE A 583 37.92 -12.25 -16.22
C PHE A 583 38.25 -11.62 -17.58
N HIS A 584 39.39 -11.95 -18.20
CA HIS A 584 39.68 -11.53 -19.57
C HIS A 584 38.79 -12.27 -20.57
N ALA A 585 38.42 -11.59 -21.67
CA ALA A 585 37.48 -12.10 -22.66
C ALA A 585 37.88 -13.46 -23.27
N GLU A 586 39.18 -13.73 -23.42
CA GLU A 586 39.68 -15.03 -23.92
C GLU A 586 39.52 -16.16 -22.91
N ARG A 587 39.61 -15.87 -21.60
CA ARG A 587 39.40 -16.85 -20.52
C ARG A 587 37.92 -17.08 -20.25
N LEU A 588 37.11 -16.01 -20.29
CA LEU A 588 35.65 -16.11 -20.24
C LEU A 588 35.08 -16.95 -21.39
N ARG A 589 35.75 -16.97 -22.56
CA ARG A 589 35.40 -17.86 -23.68
C ARG A 589 35.36 -19.34 -23.26
N GLY A 590 36.26 -19.76 -22.37
CA GLY A 590 36.30 -21.12 -21.81
C GLY A 590 35.14 -21.43 -20.84
N MET A 591 34.51 -20.41 -20.25
CA MET A 591 33.39 -20.56 -19.31
C MET A 591 32.01 -20.56 -20.01
N ILE A 592 31.92 -20.05 -21.25
CA ILE A 592 30.67 -19.97 -22.02
C ILE A 592 29.96 -21.32 -22.18
N PRO A 593 30.65 -22.45 -22.44
CA PRO A 593 29.99 -23.75 -22.48
C PRO A 593 29.27 -24.10 -21.18
N ALA A 594 29.86 -23.80 -20.03
CA ALA A 594 29.24 -24.02 -18.73
C ALA A 594 28.03 -23.10 -18.51
N PHE A 595 28.11 -21.82 -18.90
CA PHE A 595 26.97 -20.89 -18.85
C PHE A 595 25.82 -21.35 -19.74
N SER A 596 26.13 -21.76 -20.97
CA SER A 596 25.16 -22.27 -21.94
C SER A 596 24.48 -23.54 -21.44
N ALA A 597 25.24 -24.47 -20.85
CA ALA A 597 24.69 -25.69 -20.24
C ALA A 597 23.72 -25.35 -19.09
N CYS A 598 24.09 -24.45 -18.17
CA CYS A 598 23.21 -24.05 -17.06
C CYS A 598 21.91 -23.38 -17.56
N CYS A 599 22.00 -22.51 -18.56
CA CYS A 599 20.84 -21.87 -19.19
C CYS A 599 19.96 -22.88 -19.95
N CYS A 600 20.57 -23.84 -20.65
CA CYS A 600 19.83 -24.93 -21.30
C CYS A 600 19.09 -25.80 -20.28
N ASP A 601 19.74 -26.17 -19.17
CA ASP A 601 19.12 -26.92 -18.08
C ASP A 601 17.91 -26.16 -17.50
N LEU A 602 18.04 -24.85 -17.30
CA LEU A 602 16.94 -23.99 -16.86
C LEU A 602 15.78 -24.00 -17.87
N VAL A 603 16.07 -23.75 -19.15
CA VAL A 603 15.06 -23.72 -20.22
C VAL A 603 14.38 -25.08 -20.38
N GLN A 604 15.12 -26.19 -20.24
CA GLN A 604 14.54 -27.54 -20.28
C GLN A 604 13.62 -27.80 -19.08
N ARG A 605 14.01 -27.37 -17.87
CA ARG A 605 13.12 -27.42 -16.69
C ARG A 605 11.86 -26.61 -16.93
N TRP A 606 11.99 -25.39 -17.45
CA TRP A 606 10.87 -24.51 -17.76
C TRP A 606 9.95 -25.09 -18.85
N LYS A 607 10.52 -25.71 -19.89
CA LYS A 607 9.75 -26.45 -20.92
C LYS A 607 9.01 -27.64 -20.33
N LYS A 608 9.64 -28.40 -19.43
CA LYS A 608 9.01 -29.53 -18.73
C LYS A 608 7.86 -29.05 -17.83
N LEU A 609 8.03 -27.90 -17.16
CA LEU A 609 7.01 -27.28 -16.31
C LEU A 609 5.85 -26.67 -17.13
N ALA A 610 6.12 -26.15 -18.32
CA ALA A 610 5.09 -25.63 -19.24
C ALA A 610 4.22 -26.73 -19.87
N GLY A 611 4.71 -27.98 -19.93
CA GLY A 611 3.94 -29.13 -20.42
C GLY A 611 3.39 -28.96 -21.85
N PRO A 612 2.39 -29.76 -22.25
CA PRO A 612 1.71 -29.65 -23.55
C PRO A 612 0.90 -28.36 -23.73
N GLN A 613 0.55 -27.68 -22.62
CA GLN A 613 -0.30 -26.49 -22.57
C GLN A 613 0.41 -25.20 -23.00
N GLY A 614 1.73 -25.23 -23.19
CA GLY A 614 2.50 -24.13 -23.76
C GLY A 614 2.73 -22.93 -22.84
N SER A 615 2.16 -22.89 -21.62
CA SER A 615 2.47 -21.88 -20.61
C SER A 615 2.42 -22.39 -19.16
N CYS A 616 3.16 -21.77 -18.24
CA CYS A 616 3.11 -22.07 -16.79
C CYS A 616 3.44 -20.85 -15.92
N GLU A 617 2.93 -20.83 -14.68
CA GLU A 617 3.31 -19.84 -13.66
C GLU A 617 4.54 -20.30 -12.87
N LEU A 618 5.52 -19.43 -12.72
CA LEU A 618 6.80 -19.73 -12.05
C LEU A 618 7.20 -18.61 -11.09
N ASP A 619 7.81 -18.99 -9.96
CA ASP A 619 8.58 -18.07 -9.11
C ASP A 619 9.96 -17.85 -9.74
N VAL A 620 10.06 -16.81 -10.56
CA VAL A 620 11.29 -16.51 -11.32
C VAL A 620 12.47 -16.17 -10.41
N ALA A 621 12.22 -15.65 -9.20
CA ALA A 621 13.29 -15.31 -8.26
C ALA A 621 13.97 -16.58 -7.71
N SER A 622 13.20 -17.62 -7.42
CA SER A 622 13.73 -18.92 -7.02
C SER A 622 14.57 -19.55 -8.14
N GLU A 623 14.05 -19.54 -9.37
CA GLU A 623 14.71 -20.14 -10.54
C GLU A 623 16.03 -19.44 -10.90
N PHE A 624 16.09 -18.10 -10.83
CA PHE A 624 17.34 -17.38 -11.08
C PHE A 624 18.38 -17.53 -9.96
N ASN A 625 17.95 -17.77 -8.71
CA ASN A 625 18.87 -18.10 -7.63
C ASN A 625 19.54 -19.47 -7.88
N ILE A 626 18.79 -20.46 -8.38
CA ILE A 626 19.32 -21.77 -8.76
C ILE A 626 20.29 -21.61 -9.95
N LEU A 627 19.89 -20.88 -10.99
CA LEU A 627 20.74 -20.62 -12.17
C LEU A 627 22.07 -19.96 -11.77
N ALA A 628 22.02 -18.88 -10.98
CA ALA A 628 23.22 -18.14 -10.60
C ALA A 628 24.16 -18.99 -9.72
N SER A 629 23.61 -19.82 -8.83
CA SER A 629 24.39 -20.78 -8.05
C SER A 629 25.07 -21.84 -8.90
N ASP A 630 24.34 -22.41 -9.86
CA ASP A 630 24.85 -23.48 -10.74
C ASP A 630 25.95 -22.95 -11.66
N VAL A 631 25.76 -21.75 -12.20
CA VAL A 631 26.76 -21.05 -13.01
C VAL A 631 28.06 -20.84 -12.23
N ILE A 632 28.00 -20.42 -10.95
CA ILE A 632 29.19 -20.23 -10.13
C ILE A 632 29.86 -21.56 -9.82
N ALA A 633 29.09 -22.57 -9.41
CA ALA A 633 29.62 -23.88 -9.07
C ALA A 633 30.37 -24.53 -10.25
N ARG A 634 29.78 -24.49 -11.46
CA ARG A 634 30.36 -25.11 -12.67
C ARG A 634 31.48 -24.27 -13.29
N ALA A 635 31.30 -22.95 -13.42
CA ALA A 635 32.24 -22.12 -14.16
C ALA A 635 33.40 -21.57 -13.31
N ALA A 636 33.19 -21.30 -12.02
CA ALA A 636 34.23 -20.75 -11.15
C ALA A 636 35.00 -21.84 -10.38
N PHE A 637 34.36 -22.98 -10.07
CA PHE A 637 34.92 -24.02 -9.20
C PHE A 637 35.04 -25.40 -9.84
N GLY A 638 34.58 -25.58 -11.09
CA GLY A 638 34.60 -26.87 -11.78
C GLY A 638 33.78 -27.97 -11.07
N SER A 639 32.88 -27.58 -10.18
CA SER A 639 32.09 -28.46 -9.30
C SER A 639 30.63 -28.52 -9.73
N SER A 640 29.89 -29.55 -9.32
CA SER A 640 28.44 -29.58 -9.57
C SER A 640 27.71 -28.63 -8.61
N TYR A 641 26.54 -28.12 -9.02
CA TYR A 641 25.66 -27.36 -8.12
C TYR A 641 25.34 -28.14 -6.83
N GLU A 642 25.18 -29.46 -6.90
CA GLU A 642 24.90 -30.30 -5.74
C GLU A 642 26.01 -30.22 -4.69
N GLU A 643 27.27 -30.14 -5.13
CA GLU A 643 28.43 -29.99 -4.26
C GLU A 643 28.52 -28.59 -3.64
N GLY A 644 28.13 -27.54 -4.39
CA GLY A 644 28.06 -26.16 -3.92
C GLY A 644 26.82 -25.82 -3.07
N LYS A 645 25.73 -26.57 -3.20
CA LYS A 645 24.42 -26.29 -2.56
C LYS A 645 24.51 -26.14 -1.04
N LYS A 646 25.27 -27.02 -0.40
CA LYS A 646 25.51 -26.97 1.06
C LYS A 646 26.18 -25.66 1.48
N ILE A 647 27.12 -25.15 0.68
CA ILE A 647 27.81 -23.88 0.96
C ILE A 647 26.83 -22.72 0.83
N PHE A 648 25.99 -22.70 -0.20
CA PHE A 648 24.97 -21.67 -0.40
C PHE A 648 23.93 -21.64 0.74
N ASP A 649 23.42 -22.80 1.17
CA ASP A 649 22.46 -22.91 2.27
C ASP A 649 23.07 -22.44 3.60
N LEU A 650 24.30 -22.87 3.89
CA LEU A 650 25.04 -22.43 5.08
C LEU A 650 25.33 -20.92 5.06
N GLN A 651 25.72 -20.37 3.90
CA GLN A 651 25.95 -18.93 3.75
C GLN A 651 24.67 -18.13 3.95
N LYS A 652 23.53 -18.60 3.43
CA LYS A 652 22.21 -17.98 3.67
C LYS A 652 21.88 -17.91 5.17
N ASP A 653 22.05 -19.02 5.90
CA ASP A 653 21.86 -19.05 7.35
C ASP A 653 22.84 -18.13 8.09
N GLN A 654 24.09 -18.06 7.63
CA GLN A 654 25.13 -17.19 8.17
C GLN A 654 24.76 -15.70 8.01
N VAL A 655 24.24 -15.32 6.84
CA VAL A 655 23.78 -13.96 6.51
C VAL A 655 22.63 -13.54 7.43
N ILE A 656 21.62 -14.40 7.62
CA ILE A 656 20.48 -14.12 8.51
C ILE A 656 20.98 -13.86 9.94
N LEU A 657 21.85 -14.73 10.46
CA LEU A 657 22.38 -14.58 11.81
C LEU A 657 23.23 -13.32 11.96
N ILE A 658 23.99 -12.93 10.95
CA ILE A 658 24.82 -11.71 10.97
C ILE A 658 23.93 -10.46 10.87
N LEU A 659 22.87 -10.50 10.07
CA LEU A 659 21.86 -9.45 9.96
C LEU A 659 21.17 -9.16 11.30
N GLU A 660 20.74 -10.20 12.01
CA GLU A 660 20.19 -10.05 13.36
C GLU A 660 21.17 -9.35 14.32
N ALA A 661 22.48 -9.60 14.16
CA ALA A 661 23.52 -8.94 14.94
C ALA A 661 23.62 -7.44 14.60
N PHE A 662 23.51 -7.10 13.31
CA PHE A 662 23.55 -5.73 12.81
C PHE A 662 22.42 -4.85 13.32
N TYR A 663 21.23 -5.43 13.53
CA TYR A 663 20.07 -4.73 14.08
C TYR A 663 20.08 -4.63 15.62
N SER A 664 21.01 -5.33 16.30
CA SER A 664 21.20 -5.25 17.75
C SER A 664 22.26 -4.20 18.13
N ILE A 665 22.14 -3.59 19.31
CA ILE A 665 23.07 -2.54 19.77
C ILE A 665 24.48 -3.15 19.92
N TYR A 666 25.44 -2.67 19.10
CA TYR A 666 26.84 -3.07 19.19
C TYR A 666 27.49 -2.53 20.47
N PHE A 667 27.85 -3.43 21.38
CA PHE A 667 28.74 -3.16 22.51
C PHE A 667 30.08 -3.86 22.26
N PRO A 668 31.23 -3.15 22.30
CA PRO A 668 32.54 -3.77 22.22
C PRO A 668 32.69 -4.85 23.32
N GLY A 669 33.06 -6.08 22.95
CA GLY A 669 33.28 -7.20 23.88
C GLY A 669 32.16 -8.25 23.95
N LEU A 670 30.92 -7.90 23.58
CA LEU A 670 29.76 -8.82 23.61
C LEU A 670 29.87 -10.02 22.63
N ARG A 671 30.86 -9.98 21.72
CA ARG A 671 31.20 -11.07 20.78
C ARG A 671 31.81 -12.30 21.45
N PHE A 672 32.48 -12.13 22.59
CA PHE A 672 33.11 -13.22 23.33
C PHE A 672 32.14 -13.91 24.30
N ILE A 673 30.92 -13.37 24.43
CA ILE A 673 29.89 -13.97 25.28
C ILE A 673 29.31 -15.19 24.55
N PRO A 674 29.38 -16.39 25.16
CA PRO A 674 28.94 -17.65 24.55
C PRO A 674 27.40 -17.75 24.51
N SER A 675 26.75 -16.93 23.67
CA SER A 675 25.32 -17.05 23.38
C SER A 675 25.05 -18.19 22.39
N LYS A 676 23.86 -18.80 22.46
CA LYS A 676 23.42 -19.84 21.50
C LYS A 676 23.57 -19.38 20.04
N LYS A 677 23.25 -18.10 19.77
CA LYS A 677 23.37 -17.49 18.43
C LYS A 677 24.83 -17.32 17.99
N ASN A 678 25.72 -16.88 18.89
CA ASN A 678 27.16 -16.75 18.57
C ASN A 678 27.80 -18.12 18.31
N LYS A 679 27.48 -19.14 19.11
CA LYS A 679 27.94 -20.53 18.86
C LYS A 679 27.49 -21.04 17.49
N LYS A 680 26.24 -20.81 17.10
CA LYS A 680 25.71 -21.20 15.78
C LYS A 680 26.45 -20.50 14.63
N ARG A 681 26.72 -19.19 14.73
CA ARG A 681 27.47 -18.42 13.71
C ARG A 681 28.87 -18.99 13.45
N TYR A 682 29.63 -19.32 14.51
CA TYR A 682 30.97 -19.89 14.37
C TYR A 682 30.97 -21.35 13.91
N SER A 683 29.91 -22.12 14.22
CA SER A 683 29.72 -23.48 13.67
C SER A 683 29.54 -23.45 12.16
N ILE A 684 28.65 -22.57 11.68
CA ILE A 684 28.37 -22.41 10.25
C ILE A 684 29.62 -21.99 9.47
N ASP A 685 30.39 -21.01 9.95
CA ASP A 685 31.65 -20.61 9.30
C ASP A 685 32.65 -21.77 9.18
N ARG A 686 32.73 -22.61 10.22
CA ARG A 686 33.61 -23.79 10.23
C ARG A 686 33.16 -24.84 9.21
N GLU A 687 31.85 -25.07 9.11
CA GLU A 687 31.28 -26.00 8.14
C GLU A 687 31.48 -25.55 6.69
N ILE A 688 31.31 -24.24 6.41
CA ILE A 688 31.61 -23.65 5.10
C ILE A 688 33.08 -23.83 4.74
N LYS A 689 33.99 -23.51 5.67
CA LYS A 689 35.45 -23.67 5.47
C LYS A 689 35.85 -25.12 5.23
N ALA A 690 35.22 -26.07 5.94
CA ALA A 690 35.47 -27.50 5.73
C ALA A 690 35.01 -27.96 4.35
N ALA A 691 33.82 -27.52 3.90
CA ALA A 691 33.31 -27.85 2.57
C ALA A 691 34.22 -27.28 1.46
N LEU A 692 34.65 -26.03 1.59
CA LEU A 692 35.56 -25.39 0.62
C LEU A 692 36.93 -26.06 0.58
N ARG A 693 37.48 -26.49 1.72
CA ARG A 693 38.74 -27.26 1.76
C ARG A 693 38.65 -28.56 0.97
N ASN A 694 37.50 -29.25 1.03
CA ASN A 694 37.29 -30.46 0.25
C ASN A 694 37.28 -30.17 -1.27
N ILE A 695 36.60 -29.10 -1.70
CA ILE A 695 36.58 -28.68 -3.11
C ILE A 695 37.99 -28.32 -3.59
N ILE A 696 38.73 -27.55 -2.78
CA ILE A 696 40.12 -27.18 -3.09
C ILE A 696 41.01 -28.41 -3.22
N HIS A 697 40.93 -29.35 -2.26
CA HIS A 697 41.76 -30.55 -2.27
C HIS A 697 41.51 -31.42 -3.51
N LYS A 698 40.25 -31.57 -3.92
CA LYS A 698 39.90 -32.27 -5.17
C LYS A 698 40.50 -31.58 -6.40
N LYS A 699 40.47 -30.24 -6.46
CA LYS A 699 41.04 -29.49 -7.58
C LYS A 699 42.56 -29.59 -7.62
N GLU A 700 43.23 -29.56 -6.47
CA GLU A 700 44.68 -29.78 -6.38
C GLU A 700 45.07 -31.18 -6.89
N GLN A 701 44.31 -32.22 -6.52
CA GLN A 701 44.52 -33.58 -7.03
C GLN A 701 44.30 -33.66 -8.56
N ALA A 702 43.26 -33.01 -9.08
CA ALA A 702 42.99 -32.97 -10.52
C ALA A 702 44.12 -32.27 -11.30
N MET A 703 44.64 -31.15 -10.77
CA MET A 703 45.77 -30.43 -11.37
C MET A 703 47.06 -31.26 -11.35
N GLN A 704 47.31 -32.02 -10.28
CA GLN A 704 48.45 -32.95 -10.20
C GLN A 704 48.35 -34.10 -11.21
N ASN A 705 47.12 -34.48 -11.59
CA ASN A 705 46.83 -35.53 -12.58
C ASN A 705 46.81 -35.03 -14.04
N GLY A 706 47.23 -33.79 -14.30
CA GLY A 706 47.38 -33.23 -15.64
C GLY A 706 46.21 -32.38 -16.14
N ASP A 707 45.22 -32.06 -15.28
CA ASP A 707 44.16 -31.10 -15.61
C ASP A 707 44.72 -29.66 -15.67
N SER A 708 44.29 -28.87 -16.66
CA SER A 708 44.81 -27.51 -16.85
C SER A 708 44.33 -26.61 -15.72
N GLY A 709 45.25 -26.23 -14.82
CA GLY A 709 44.94 -25.40 -13.65
C GLY A 709 44.48 -23.98 -13.97
N ASP A 710 44.37 -23.57 -15.22
CA ASP A 710 43.90 -22.26 -15.66
C ASP A 710 42.49 -22.29 -16.29
N ALA A 711 41.80 -23.44 -16.25
CA ALA A 711 40.47 -23.62 -16.83
C ALA A 711 39.34 -22.93 -16.04
N ASP A 712 39.50 -22.78 -14.72
CA ASP A 712 38.52 -22.17 -13.83
C ASP A 712 39.19 -21.23 -12.81
N LEU A 713 38.36 -20.43 -12.13
CA LEU A 713 38.83 -19.40 -11.21
C LEU A 713 39.54 -19.99 -9.98
N LEU A 714 39.11 -21.16 -9.52
CA LEU A 714 39.76 -21.86 -8.41
C LEU A 714 41.18 -22.31 -8.77
N GLY A 715 41.36 -22.90 -9.95
CA GLY A 715 42.67 -23.30 -10.44
C GLY A 715 43.63 -22.12 -10.56
N LEU A 716 43.16 -20.97 -11.08
CA LEU A 716 43.97 -19.74 -11.17
C LEU A 716 44.39 -19.21 -9.79
N LEU A 717 43.51 -19.31 -8.79
CA LEU A 717 43.85 -18.96 -7.41
C LEU A 717 44.89 -19.93 -6.82
N LEU A 718 44.84 -21.22 -7.15
CA LEU A 718 45.82 -22.20 -6.69
C LEU A 718 47.18 -22.04 -7.38
N GLN A 719 47.23 -21.80 -8.70
CA GLN A 719 48.46 -21.47 -9.41
C GLN A 719 49.11 -20.18 -8.88
N GLY A 720 48.28 -19.16 -8.62
CA GLY A 720 48.75 -17.91 -8.03
C GLY A 720 49.28 -18.02 -6.62
N ARG A 721 48.85 -19.05 -5.87
CA ARG A 721 49.35 -19.37 -4.53
C ARG A 721 50.76 -19.97 -4.58
N ASP A 722 50.99 -20.80 -5.59
CA ASP A 722 52.23 -21.57 -5.72
C ASP A 722 53.35 -20.77 -6.42
N ASP A 723 53.05 -19.54 -6.86
CA ASP A 723 54.01 -18.57 -7.39
C ASP A 723 54.85 -17.92 -6.28
N ALA A 724 56.18 -17.93 -6.40
CA ALA A 724 57.12 -17.55 -5.35
C ALA A 724 57.02 -16.07 -4.91
N ASP A 725 56.44 -15.20 -5.75
CA ASP A 725 56.25 -13.77 -5.47
C ASP A 725 54.95 -13.45 -4.68
N ASN A 726 54.10 -14.46 -4.43
CA ASN A 726 52.80 -14.32 -3.75
C ASN A 726 52.77 -15.02 -2.37
N ASP A 727 52.71 -14.23 -1.29
CA ASP A 727 52.54 -14.73 0.10
C ASP A 727 51.06 -15.08 0.40
N MET A 728 50.49 -16.01 -0.36
CA MET A 728 49.08 -16.42 -0.23
C MET A 728 48.95 -17.78 0.46
N LYS A 729 48.18 -17.85 1.55
CA LYS A 729 47.92 -19.10 2.27
C LYS A 729 46.67 -19.80 1.75
N ILE A 730 46.49 -21.07 2.11
CA ILE A 730 45.26 -21.80 1.76
C ILE A 730 44.01 -21.15 2.38
N GLU A 731 44.13 -20.58 3.58
CA GLU A 731 43.08 -19.77 4.20
C GLU A 731 42.68 -18.57 3.35
N ASP A 732 43.66 -17.95 2.68
CA ASP A 732 43.40 -16.83 1.80
C ASP A 732 42.66 -17.23 0.52
N VAL A 733 42.92 -18.43 -0.01
CA VAL A 733 42.16 -18.99 -1.14
C VAL A 733 40.73 -19.27 -0.71
N ILE A 734 40.52 -19.84 0.48
CA ILE A 734 39.18 -20.14 1.03
C ILE A 734 38.36 -18.86 1.19
N GLU A 735 38.94 -17.76 1.68
CA GLU A 735 38.21 -16.49 1.84
C GLU A 735 37.85 -15.83 0.49
N GLU A 736 38.65 -16.02 -0.57
CA GLU A 736 38.25 -15.62 -1.93
C GLU A 736 37.12 -16.51 -2.46
N CYS A 737 37.19 -17.82 -2.22
CA CYS A 737 36.12 -18.74 -2.61
C CYS A 737 34.78 -18.36 -1.93
N LYS A 738 34.81 -18.07 -0.62
CA LYS A 738 33.63 -17.60 0.13
C LYS A 738 33.02 -16.34 -0.50
N LEU A 739 33.86 -15.39 -0.91
CA LEU A 739 33.44 -14.16 -1.58
C LEU A 739 32.72 -14.48 -2.91
N PHE A 740 33.22 -15.41 -3.71
CA PHE A 740 32.59 -15.77 -5.00
C PHE A 740 31.25 -16.49 -4.84
N PHE A 741 31.16 -17.44 -3.90
CA PHE A 741 29.89 -18.09 -3.57
C PHE A 741 28.84 -17.07 -3.06
N PHE A 742 29.26 -16.04 -2.32
CA PHE A 742 28.35 -15.01 -1.81
C PHE A 742 27.98 -13.95 -2.87
N ALA A 743 28.97 -13.30 -3.49
CA ALA A 743 28.76 -12.11 -4.31
C ALA A 743 28.22 -12.42 -5.71
N GLY A 744 28.55 -13.57 -6.30
CA GLY A 744 28.14 -13.92 -7.65
C GLY A 744 26.66 -14.33 -7.76
N GLN A 745 26.12 -14.97 -6.72
CA GLN A 745 24.79 -15.60 -6.77
C GLN A 745 23.69 -14.54 -6.64
N GLU A 746 23.67 -13.81 -5.52
CA GLU A 746 22.57 -12.89 -5.22
C GLU A 746 22.48 -11.72 -6.22
N THR A 747 23.62 -11.21 -6.70
CA THR A 747 23.63 -10.03 -7.57
C THR A 747 23.07 -10.34 -8.96
N THR A 748 23.50 -11.45 -9.55
CA THR A 748 23.04 -11.92 -10.86
C THR A 748 21.57 -12.33 -10.82
N ALA A 749 21.15 -13.09 -9.81
CA ALA A 749 19.76 -13.54 -9.68
C ALA A 749 18.77 -12.38 -9.55
N ASN A 750 19.09 -11.38 -8.73
CA ASN A 750 18.26 -10.19 -8.56
C ASN A 750 18.17 -9.35 -9.85
N LEU A 751 19.29 -9.19 -10.57
CA LEU A 751 19.31 -8.45 -11.83
C LEU A 751 18.39 -9.11 -12.87
N LEU A 752 18.52 -10.42 -13.07
CA LEU A 752 17.71 -11.18 -14.03
C LEU A 752 16.22 -11.15 -13.66
N THR A 753 15.90 -11.32 -12.38
CA THR A 753 14.53 -11.24 -11.86
C THR A 753 13.90 -9.89 -12.19
N TRP A 754 14.56 -8.78 -11.88
CA TRP A 754 14.04 -7.45 -12.18
C TRP A 754 13.97 -7.17 -13.67
N THR A 755 14.95 -7.65 -14.44
CA THR A 755 14.95 -7.47 -15.89
C THR A 755 13.71 -8.12 -16.51
N LEU A 756 13.34 -9.33 -16.09
CA LEU A 756 12.15 -10.00 -16.61
C LEU A 756 10.84 -9.38 -16.13
N ILE A 757 10.77 -8.94 -14.86
CA ILE A 757 9.61 -8.19 -14.37
C ILE A 757 9.43 -6.92 -15.20
N VAL A 758 10.49 -6.14 -15.41
CA VAL A 758 10.43 -4.90 -16.19
C VAL A 758 10.09 -5.17 -17.66
N LEU A 759 10.63 -6.22 -18.27
CA LEU A 759 10.28 -6.63 -19.63
C LEU A 759 8.80 -7.05 -19.73
N SER A 760 8.26 -7.74 -18.73
CA SER A 760 6.85 -8.13 -18.69
C SER A 760 5.89 -6.92 -18.64
N MET A 761 6.33 -5.82 -18.00
CA MET A 761 5.59 -4.56 -17.96
C MET A 761 5.73 -3.75 -19.25
N HIS A 762 6.64 -4.13 -20.15
CA HIS A 762 6.93 -3.44 -21.39
C HIS A 762 6.99 -4.41 -22.59
N PRO A 763 5.85 -4.97 -23.04
CA PRO A 763 5.81 -6.00 -24.09
C PRO A 763 6.50 -5.58 -25.40
N VAL A 764 6.47 -4.30 -25.74
CA VAL A 764 7.14 -3.75 -26.94
C VAL A 764 8.66 -3.91 -26.87
N TRP A 765 9.26 -3.70 -25.70
CA TRP A 765 10.71 -3.89 -25.52
C TRP A 765 11.07 -5.36 -25.38
N GLN A 766 10.17 -6.17 -24.84
CA GLN A 766 10.30 -7.62 -24.81
C GLN A 766 10.35 -8.21 -26.23
N GLU A 767 9.45 -7.79 -27.13
CA GLU A 767 9.45 -8.30 -28.50
C GLU A 767 10.67 -7.82 -29.30
N LYS A 768 11.07 -6.55 -29.15
CA LYS A 768 12.30 -6.04 -29.79
C LYS A 768 13.56 -6.78 -29.34
N ALA A 769 13.68 -7.06 -28.05
CA ALA A 769 14.79 -7.85 -27.52
C ALA A 769 14.76 -9.29 -28.07
N ARG A 770 13.57 -9.87 -28.22
CA ARG A 770 13.37 -11.20 -28.83
C ARG A 770 13.76 -11.21 -30.30
N GLU A 771 13.34 -10.21 -31.08
CA GLU A 771 13.72 -10.04 -32.49
C GLU A 771 15.23 -9.92 -32.67
N GLU A 772 15.90 -9.07 -31.88
CA GLU A 772 17.35 -8.89 -31.93
C GLU A 772 18.10 -10.19 -31.61
N VAL A 773 17.67 -10.91 -30.57
CA VAL A 773 18.26 -12.21 -30.19
C VAL A 773 18.02 -13.26 -31.27
N LEU A 774 16.83 -13.33 -31.86
CA LEU A 774 16.53 -14.28 -32.94
C LEU A 774 17.27 -13.93 -34.23
N GLN A 775 17.47 -12.64 -34.53
CA GLN A 775 18.23 -12.18 -35.69
C GLN A 775 19.71 -12.54 -35.60
N ILE A 776 20.31 -12.40 -34.41
CA ILE A 776 21.76 -12.63 -34.20
C ILE A 776 22.05 -14.11 -33.92
N CYS A 777 21.31 -14.74 -33.00
CA CYS A 777 21.60 -16.09 -32.52
C CYS A 777 20.75 -17.17 -33.23
N GLY A 778 19.60 -16.82 -33.81
CA GLY A 778 18.63 -17.78 -34.34
C GLY A 778 18.13 -18.76 -33.26
N LYS A 779 18.02 -20.05 -33.62
CA LYS A 779 17.70 -21.16 -32.69
C LYS A 779 18.94 -21.80 -32.04
N ARG A 780 20.15 -21.28 -32.32
CA ARG A 780 21.39 -21.84 -31.78
C ARG A 780 21.70 -21.27 -30.40
N ALA A 781 22.41 -22.04 -29.58
CA ALA A 781 22.94 -21.52 -28.32
C ALA A 781 23.91 -20.34 -28.61
N PRO A 782 23.82 -19.23 -27.86
CA PRO A 782 24.64 -18.05 -28.13
C PRO A 782 26.12 -18.33 -27.87
N ASP A 783 26.98 -17.97 -28.83
CA ASP A 783 28.43 -17.99 -28.70
C ASP A 783 28.99 -16.58 -28.38
N ILE A 784 30.29 -16.49 -28.10
CA ILE A 784 30.91 -15.22 -27.68
C ILE A 784 30.79 -14.10 -28.71
N ASP A 785 30.76 -14.45 -30.00
CA ASP A 785 30.74 -13.48 -31.07
C ASP A 785 29.30 -13.05 -31.40
N SER A 786 28.32 -13.91 -31.14
CA SER A 786 26.89 -13.59 -31.13
C SER A 786 26.54 -12.65 -29.95
N ILE A 787 27.06 -12.94 -28.75
CA ILE A 787 26.83 -12.09 -27.56
C ILE A 787 27.40 -10.67 -27.76
N LYS A 788 28.55 -10.53 -28.43
CA LYS A 788 29.14 -9.21 -28.75
C LYS A 788 28.32 -8.39 -29.75
N GLN A 789 27.49 -9.04 -30.56
CA GLN A 789 26.66 -8.40 -31.58
C GLN A 789 25.35 -7.84 -31.02
N LEU A 790 24.87 -8.34 -29.86
CA LEU A 790 23.72 -7.78 -29.13
C LEU A 790 24.09 -6.37 -28.63
N ARG A 791 23.58 -5.32 -29.27
CA ARG A 791 23.93 -3.91 -29.00
C ARG A 791 22.70 -3.02 -28.95
N THR A 792 22.11 -2.87 -27.78
CA THR A 792 21.14 -1.79 -27.52
C THR A 792 21.85 -0.43 -27.35
N ILE A 793 21.65 0.45 -28.36
CA ILE A 793 21.86 1.92 -28.40
C ILE A 793 23.28 2.40 -28.78
N GLU A 794 23.46 2.73 -30.06
CA GLU A 794 24.50 3.66 -30.51
C GLU A 794 24.28 5.06 -29.92
N ARG A 795 25.26 5.58 -29.18
CA ARG A 795 25.38 7.02 -28.95
C ARG A 795 25.67 7.69 -30.29
N LYS A 796 24.68 8.34 -30.91
CA LYS A 796 24.93 9.32 -31.97
C LYS A 796 25.98 10.34 -31.47
N LYS A 797 27.11 10.39 -32.17
CA LYS A 797 28.13 11.44 -32.05
C LYS A 797 27.54 12.75 -32.57
N GLU A 798 27.09 13.62 -31.68
CA GLU A 798 27.14 15.07 -31.91
C GLU A 798 28.32 15.61 -31.10
N ARG A 799 29.50 15.60 -31.71
CA ARG A 799 30.59 16.51 -31.33
C ARG A 799 30.50 17.67 -32.31
N GLN A 800 29.89 18.78 -31.90
CA GLN A 800 30.27 20.06 -32.47
C GLN A 800 31.65 20.43 -31.92
N GLU A 801 32.50 20.86 -32.84
CA GLU A 801 33.87 21.29 -32.61
C GLU A 801 33.92 22.52 -31.69
N GLY A 802 34.94 22.56 -30.84
CA GLY A 802 35.43 23.80 -30.25
C GLY A 802 34.96 24.12 -28.83
N GLU A 803 35.49 23.43 -27.83
CA GLU A 803 35.82 24.07 -26.55
C GLU A 803 36.94 23.31 -25.84
N LYS A 804 38.09 23.98 -25.66
CA LYS A 804 39.25 23.48 -24.90
C LYS A 804 38.88 23.38 -23.41
N PRO A 805 39.48 22.45 -22.65
CA PRO A 805 39.22 22.33 -21.21
C PRO A 805 39.82 23.54 -20.49
N LEU A 806 38.98 24.48 -20.03
CA LEU A 806 39.44 25.57 -19.17
C LEU A 806 39.56 25.08 -17.73
N LYS A 807 40.71 25.45 -17.14
CA LYS A 807 41.13 25.20 -15.77
C LYS A 807 40.14 25.77 -14.76
N SER A 808 40.15 25.12 -13.60
CA SER A 808 39.60 25.53 -12.30
C SER A 808 39.57 27.04 -12.05
N THR A 809 38.37 27.58 -11.85
CA THR A 809 38.13 28.67 -10.90
C THR A 809 36.69 28.64 -10.40
N LEU A 810 36.55 28.63 -9.08
CA LEU A 810 35.30 28.83 -8.35
C LEU A 810 34.65 30.16 -8.76
N SER A 811 33.39 30.11 -9.19
CA SER A 811 32.45 31.23 -8.96
C SER A 811 31.01 30.71 -8.91
N PHE A 812 30.32 31.07 -7.82
CA PHE A 812 28.87 30.97 -7.73
C PHE A 812 28.26 32.01 -8.67
N SER A 813 27.47 31.59 -9.65
CA SER A 813 26.47 32.49 -10.25
C SER A 813 25.20 31.73 -10.62
N SER A 814 24.09 32.35 -10.24
CA SER A 814 22.71 31.99 -10.53
C SER A 814 22.41 32.11 -12.02
N ARG A 815 21.81 31.07 -12.62
CA ARG A 815 20.75 31.21 -13.64
C ARG A 815 20.05 29.86 -13.85
N SER A 816 18.72 29.94 -13.83
CA SER A 816 17.74 28.89 -14.04
C SER A 816 17.60 28.51 -15.53
N ALA A 817 17.44 27.21 -15.81
CA ALA A 817 16.58 26.69 -16.88
C ALA A 817 16.18 25.22 -16.57
N PRO A 818 14.95 24.78 -16.94
CA PRO A 818 14.28 23.63 -16.35
C PRO A 818 14.50 22.34 -17.17
N LEU A 819 14.81 21.22 -16.52
CA LEU A 819 14.90 19.92 -17.19
C LEU A 819 14.12 18.87 -16.42
N TYR A 820 12.96 18.55 -17.01
CA TYR A 820 12.23 17.28 -17.04
C TYR A 820 12.37 16.31 -15.86
N SER A 821 11.24 16.18 -15.17
CA SER A 821 10.81 15.03 -14.36
C SER A 821 11.42 13.70 -14.84
N ARG A 822 12.30 13.11 -14.02
CA ARG A 822 12.59 11.68 -14.06
C ARG A 822 11.99 11.04 -12.82
N SER A 823 10.79 10.51 -13.02
CA SER A 823 10.11 9.56 -12.15
C SER A 823 11.02 8.36 -11.90
N VAL A 824 11.61 8.26 -10.71
CA VAL A 824 12.22 7.02 -10.24
C VAL A 824 11.08 6.14 -9.73
N ILE A 825 10.64 5.21 -10.57
CA ILE A 825 9.63 4.21 -10.24
C ILE A 825 10.21 3.28 -9.16
N LEU A 826 9.73 3.41 -7.92
CA LEU A 826 10.00 2.51 -6.80
C LEU A 826 8.84 1.51 -6.70
N ILE A 827 8.97 0.32 -7.31
CA ILE A 827 8.01 -0.78 -7.17
C ILE A 827 8.30 -1.52 -5.86
N ARG A 828 7.30 -1.65 -4.98
CA ARG A 828 7.40 -2.39 -3.70
C ARG A 828 7.15 -3.88 -3.93
N TYR A 829 8.03 -4.75 -3.42
CA TYR A 829 7.81 -6.20 -3.34
C TYR A 829 6.96 -6.55 -2.11
N SER A 830 5.76 -7.09 -2.31
CA SER A 830 4.97 -7.75 -1.25
C SER A 830 4.51 -9.18 -1.60
N GLU A 831 4.81 -9.71 -2.79
CA GLU A 831 4.44 -11.07 -3.21
C GLU A 831 5.60 -11.77 -3.94
N PRO A 832 5.70 -13.12 -3.94
CA PRO A 832 6.61 -13.83 -4.85
C PRO A 832 6.31 -13.38 -6.28
N ALA A 833 7.33 -12.99 -7.04
CA ALA A 833 7.15 -12.54 -8.42
C ALA A 833 6.73 -13.73 -9.28
N ARG A 834 5.42 -13.98 -9.34
CA ARG A 834 4.84 -14.99 -10.22
C ARG A 834 4.68 -14.38 -11.59
N MET A 835 5.26 -15.03 -12.59
CA MET A 835 5.16 -14.63 -13.99
C MET A 835 4.69 -15.84 -14.79
N THR A 836 3.72 -15.62 -15.68
CA THR A 836 3.29 -16.62 -16.67
C THR A 836 4.30 -16.62 -17.82
N MET A 837 4.89 -17.77 -18.09
CA MET A 837 5.84 -17.96 -19.19
C MET A 837 5.20 -18.80 -20.30
N THR A 838 5.28 -18.35 -21.56
CA THR A 838 4.80 -19.08 -22.73
C THR A 838 5.97 -19.55 -23.61
N VAL A 839 6.02 -20.84 -23.98
CA VAL A 839 7.08 -21.43 -24.82
C VAL A 839 6.64 -21.46 -26.28
N THR A 840 7.20 -20.59 -27.12
CA THR A 840 6.91 -20.58 -28.57
C THR A 840 7.93 -21.42 -29.36
N ASN A 841 7.47 -22.42 -30.13
CA ASN A 841 8.30 -23.11 -31.12
C ASN A 841 8.50 -22.18 -32.32
N GLY A 842 9.66 -21.53 -32.41
CA GLY A 842 9.88 -20.42 -33.35
C GLY A 842 9.61 -20.74 -34.82
N GLU A 843 8.61 -20.05 -35.37
CA GLU A 843 8.48 -19.71 -36.78
C GLU A 843 8.26 -18.20 -36.89
N VAL A 844 8.99 -17.56 -37.81
CA VAL A 844 8.97 -16.12 -38.06
C VAL A 844 8.28 -15.92 -39.41
N ASN A 845 7.19 -15.15 -39.45
CA ASN A 845 6.62 -14.62 -40.69
C ASN A 845 6.68 -13.08 -40.67
N PRO A 846 7.15 -12.42 -41.74
CA PRO A 846 7.30 -10.97 -41.79
C PRO A 846 5.97 -10.31 -42.16
N VAL A 847 5.54 -9.30 -41.40
CA VAL A 847 4.35 -8.50 -41.74
C VAL A 847 4.77 -7.21 -42.44
N THR A 848 4.46 -7.14 -43.72
CA THR A 848 4.41 -5.95 -44.57
C THR A 848 3.30 -5.00 -44.12
N ALA A 849 3.51 -3.71 -44.36
CA ALA A 849 2.51 -2.66 -44.23
C ALA A 849 1.24 -2.96 -45.04
N ASN A 850 0.09 -2.54 -44.47
CA ASN A 850 -1.30 -2.62 -44.94
C ASN A 850 -2.10 -3.87 -44.51
N GLY A 851 -3.04 -3.64 -43.59
CA GLY A 851 -4.27 -4.42 -43.42
C GLY A 851 -4.15 -5.75 -42.67
N GLY A 852 -4.43 -5.70 -41.35
CA GLY A 852 -5.07 -6.77 -40.56
C GLY A 852 -4.32 -8.11 -40.38
N PHE A 853 -3.73 -8.32 -39.20
CA PHE A 853 -3.71 -9.63 -38.53
C PHE A 853 -3.66 -9.40 -37.01
N THR A 854 -4.83 -9.48 -36.37
CA THR A 854 -4.97 -9.69 -34.94
C THR A 854 -4.48 -11.11 -34.62
N ILE A 855 -3.61 -11.28 -33.62
CA ILE A 855 -3.55 -12.57 -32.93
C ILE A 855 -4.91 -12.65 -32.23
N ASP A 856 -5.83 -13.43 -32.80
CA ASP A 856 -7.19 -13.54 -32.28
C ASP A 856 -7.12 -14.06 -30.84
N LYS A 857 -7.43 -13.17 -29.88
CA LYS A 857 -7.58 -13.54 -28.47
C LYS A 857 -8.56 -14.72 -28.40
N PRO A 858 -8.26 -15.78 -27.62
CA PRO A 858 -9.16 -16.91 -27.51
C PRO A 858 -10.53 -16.44 -26.97
N PHE A 859 -11.59 -17.03 -27.51
CA PHE A 859 -12.95 -16.72 -27.10
C PHE A 859 -13.18 -17.34 -25.72
N LYS A 860 -13.45 -16.49 -24.71
CA LYS A 860 -13.57 -16.89 -23.32
C LYS A 860 -14.93 -17.54 -23.06
N ILE A 861 -14.91 -18.73 -22.48
CA ILE A 861 -16.09 -19.51 -22.12
C ILE A 861 -15.98 -19.88 -20.64
N PHE A 862 -17.00 -19.53 -19.86
CA PHE A 862 -17.10 -19.88 -18.46
C PHE A 862 -18.19 -20.92 -18.27
N VAL A 863 -17.83 -22.07 -17.70
CA VAL A 863 -18.77 -23.17 -17.48
C VAL A 863 -19.13 -23.24 -16.00
N GLY A 864 -20.42 -23.30 -15.69
CA GLY A 864 -20.88 -23.53 -14.31
C GLY A 864 -20.35 -24.85 -13.78
N TYR A 865 -19.77 -24.88 -12.58
CA TYR A 865 -19.22 -26.10 -11.99
C TYR A 865 -19.98 -26.46 -10.70
N ASP A 866 -20.43 -27.71 -10.60
CA ASP A 866 -20.98 -28.30 -9.37
C ASP A 866 -20.28 -29.64 -9.13
N PRO A 867 -19.67 -29.86 -7.96
CA PRO A 867 -18.89 -31.07 -7.68
C PRO A 867 -19.75 -32.35 -7.72
N ARG A 868 -21.09 -32.24 -7.65
CA ARG A 868 -22.01 -33.38 -7.83
C ARG A 868 -22.16 -33.82 -9.29
N GLU A 869 -21.81 -32.94 -10.23
CA GLU A 869 -22.02 -33.09 -11.68
C GLU A 869 -20.69 -32.98 -12.46
N ASP A 870 -19.58 -33.37 -11.84
CA ASP A 870 -18.22 -33.28 -12.40
C ASP A 870 -18.11 -33.90 -13.82
N ILE A 871 -18.68 -35.09 -14.01
CA ILE A 871 -18.71 -35.76 -15.33
C ILE A 871 -19.51 -34.98 -16.38
N ALA A 872 -20.51 -34.20 -15.98
CA ALA A 872 -21.27 -33.36 -16.92
C ALA A 872 -20.42 -32.18 -17.39
N TYR A 873 -19.67 -31.55 -16.47
CA TYR A 873 -18.70 -30.53 -16.80
C TYR A 873 -17.64 -31.04 -17.79
N GLU A 874 -17.04 -32.21 -17.53
CA GLU A 874 -15.98 -32.76 -18.41
C GLU A 874 -16.51 -33.06 -19.81
N VAL A 875 -17.71 -33.63 -19.93
CA VAL A 875 -18.34 -33.89 -21.25
C VAL A 875 -18.68 -32.58 -21.97
N CYS A 876 -19.20 -31.58 -21.26
CA CYS A 876 -19.48 -30.25 -21.83
C CYS A 876 -18.18 -29.60 -22.35
N HIS A 877 -17.14 -29.55 -21.51
CA HIS A 877 -15.82 -29.02 -21.81
C HIS A 877 -15.20 -29.72 -23.04
N HIS A 878 -15.19 -31.06 -23.03
CA HIS A 878 -14.69 -31.87 -24.14
C HIS A 878 -15.47 -31.61 -25.43
N SER A 879 -16.81 -31.56 -25.36
CA SER A 879 -17.65 -31.40 -26.54
C SER A 879 -17.46 -30.07 -27.26
N ILE A 880 -17.19 -29.00 -26.51
CA ILE A 880 -16.86 -27.66 -27.05
C ILE A 880 -15.46 -27.68 -27.67
N LEU A 881 -14.45 -28.15 -26.93
CA LEU A 881 -13.06 -28.15 -27.41
C LEU A 881 -12.89 -28.96 -28.70
N LYS A 882 -13.51 -30.13 -28.76
CA LYS A 882 -13.42 -31.06 -29.90
C LYS A 882 -13.95 -30.47 -31.20
N ARG A 883 -14.95 -29.58 -31.13
CA ARG A 883 -15.66 -29.04 -32.30
C ARG A 883 -15.31 -27.60 -32.61
N SER A 884 -14.52 -26.92 -31.78
CA SER A 884 -14.16 -25.52 -31.96
C SER A 884 -13.11 -25.35 -33.08
N SER A 885 -13.44 -24.57 -34.12
CA SER A 885 -12.44 -24.16 -35.12
C SER A 885 -11.69 -22.88 -34.77
N ILE A 886 -12.13 -22.18 -33.71
CA ILE A 886 -11.48 -20.97 -33.18
C ILE A 886 -10.76 -21.27 -31.86
N PRO A 887 -9.72 -20.50 -31.50
CA PRO A 887 -9.14 -20.58 -30.17
C PRO A 887 -10.20 -20.25 -29.11
N VAL A 888 -10.38 -21.15 -28.14
CA VAL A 888 -11.29 -20.96 -27.00
C VAL A 888 -10.53 -21.14 -25.68
N GLU A 889 -10.93 -20.39 -24.67
CA GLU A 889 -10.42 -20.49 -23.31
C GLU A 889 -11.60 -20.87 -22.41
N ILE A 890 -11.65 -22.12 -21.94
CA ILE A 890 -12.74 -22.64 -21.12
C ILE A 890 -12.33 -22.65 -19.65
N THR A 891 -13.07 -21.95 -18.79
CA THR A 891 -12.79 -21.83 -17.35
C THR A 891 -13.98 -22.32 -16.51
N PRO A 892 -13.79 -23.25 -15.56
CA PRO A 892 -14.85 -23.61 -14.62
C PRO A 892 -15.08 -22.51 -13.58
N ILE A 893 -16.34 -22.22 -13.26
CA ILE A 893 -16.70 -21.30 -12.18
C ILE A 893 -16.85 -22.09 -10.86
N VAL A 894 -15.73 -22.28 -10.17
CA VAL A 894 -15.66 -23.01 -8.89
C VAL A 894 -15.97 -22.09 -7.70
N GLN A 895 -17.03 -22.39 -6.95
CA GLN A 895 -17.53 -21.50 -5.90
C GLN A 895 -16.54 -21.33 -4.73
N SER A 896 -15.79 -22.37 -4.34
CA SER A 896 -14.79 -22.30 -3.26
C SER A 896 -13.66 -21.31 -3.57
N ASP A 897 -13.24 -21.27 -4.83
CA ASP A 897 -12.16 -20.40 -5.28
C ASP A 897 -12.62 -18.95 -5.31
N LEU A 898 -13.86 -18.72 -5.77
CA LEU A 898 -14.49 -17.40 -5.71
C LEU A 898 -14.63 -16.89 -4.28
N ARG A 899 -14.95 -17.76 -3.30
CA ARG A 899 -15.01 -17.39 -1.88
C ARG A 899 -13.64 -17.03 -1.32
N THR A 900 -12.62 -17.82 -1.63
CA THR A 900 -11.24 -17.57 -1.18
C THR A 900 -10.69 -16.26 -1.74
N ASN A 901 -11.04 -15.95 -2.99
CA ASN A 901 -10.67 -14.71 -3.67
C ASN A 901 -11.57 -13.50 -3.32
N GLY A 902 -12.55 -13.68 -2.41
CA GLY A 902 -13.46 -12.60 -1.98
C GLY A 902 -14.41 -12.11 -3.08
N LEU A 903 -14.67 -12.94 -4.10
CA LEU A 903 -15.59 -12.63 -5.22
C LEU A 903 -17.01 -13.18 -5.00
N TYR A 904 -17.18 -14.14 -4.10
CA TYR A 904 -18.48 -14.71 -3.75
C TYR A 904 -18.58 -14.96 -2.24
N TRP A 905 -19.70 -14.60 -1.61
CA TRP A 905 -19.95 -14.80 -0.17
C TRP A 905 -21.41 -15.04 0.18
N ARG A 906 -22.34 -15.08 -0.80
CA ARG A 906 -23.75 -15.40 -0.58
C ARG A 906 -23.91 -16.75 0.14
N GLU A 907 -24.75 -16.80 1.17
CA GLU A 907 -25.08 -18.05 1.86
C GLU A 907 -26.00 -18.92 0.99
N ARG A 908 -25.79 -20.23 1.00
CA ARG A 908 -26.56 -21.16 0.17
C ARG A 908 -28.01 -21.21 0.65
N GLY A 909 -28.95 -20.67 -0.13
CA GLY A 909 -30.38 -20.69 0.18
C GLY A 909 -31.09 -21.98 -0.23
N GLN A 910 -32.31 -22.21 0.30
CA GLN A 910 -33.19 -23.35 -0.08
C GLN A 910 -33.62 -23.35 -1.56
N LEU A 911 -33.40 -22.25 -2.30
CA LEU A 911 -33.82 -22.06 -3.69
C LEU A 911 -32.67 -22.23 -4.72
N GLU A 912 -31.45 -22.55 -4.27
CA GLU A 912 -30.28 -22.76 -5.13
C GLU A 912 -30.13 -24.25 -5.48
N SER A 913 -30.46 -24.62 -6.72
CA SER A 913 -30.36 -26.02 -7.19
C SER A 913 -28.93 -26.46 -7.49
N THR A 914 -28.07 -25.55 -7.97
CA THR A 914 -26.66 -25.81 -8.30
C THR A 914 -25.75 -24.71 -7.79
N GLU A 915 -24.47 -25.01 -7.54
CA GLU A 915 -23.50 -24.04 -6.97
C GLU A 915 -23.25 -22.82 -7.89
N PHE A 916 -23.57 -22.95 -9.17
CA PHE A 916 -23.43 -21.90 -10.19
C PHE A 916 -24.71 -21.10 -10.49
N SER A 917 -25.77 -21.26 -9.67
CA SER A 917 -27.03 -20.53 -9.85
C SER A 917 -26.82 -19.01 -9.91
N PHE A 918 -25.95 -18.46 -9.04
CA PHE A 918 -25.65 -17.02 -9.01
C PHE A 918 -24.25 -16.67 -9.51
N THR A 919 -23.27 -17.57 -9.40
CA THR A 919 -21.89 -17.27 -9.83
C THR A 919 -21.78 -17.05 -11.34
N ARG A 920 -22.74 -17.55 -12.14
CA ARG A 920 -22.86 -17.29 -13.59
C ARG A 920 -22.89 -15.82 -13.98
N PHE A 921 -23.37 -14.96 -13.08
CA PHE A 921 -23.45 -13.51 -13.31
C PHE A 921 -22.14 -12.78 -13.01
N LEU A 922 -21.11 -13.48 -12.51
CA LEU A 922 -19.75 -12.95 -12.37
C LEU A 922 -18.96 -13.01 -13.68
N THR A 923 -19.49 -13.60 -14.74
CA THR A 923 -18.81 -13.76 -16.04
C THR A 923 -18.18 -12.46 -16.57
N PRO A 924 -18.85 -11.27 -16.57
CA PRO A 924 -18.19 -10.02 -16.95
C PRO A 924 -16.99 -9.68 -16.06
N ARG A 925 -17.10 -9.89 -14.75
CA ARG A 925 -16.01 -9.64 -13.79
C ARG A 925 -14.85 -10.61 -13.98
N LEU A 926 -15.12 -11.88 -14.25
CA LEU A 926 -14.12 -12.93 -14.52
C LEU A 926 -13.41 -12.70 -15.86
N ALA A 927 -14.12 -12.16 -16.86
CA ALA A 927 -13.54 -11.72 -18.12
C ALA A 927 -12.75 -10.39 -18.02
N ASN A 928 -12.63 -9.79 -16.83
CA ASN A 928 -12.06 -8.46 -16.57
C ASN A 928 -12.77 -7.32 -17.29
N TYR A 929 -14.08 -7.47 -17.55
CA TYR A 929 -14.91 -6.54 -18.31
C TYR A 929 -14.32 -6.22 -19.70
N ASP A 930 -13.62 -7.18 -20.32
CA ASP A 930 -12.96 -7.04 -21.62
C ASP A 930 -13.54 -8.03 -22.65
N GLY A 931 -13.96 -7.50 -23.80
CA GLY A 931 -14.45 -8.26 -24.94
C GLY A 931 -15.78 -8.99 -24.71
N TRP A 932 -16.05 -9.98 -25.56
CA TRP A 932 -17.18 -10.90 -25.42
C TRP A 932 -16.75 -12.19 -24.72
N ALA A 933 -17.61 -12.71 -23.85
CA ALA A 933 -17.43 -14.01 -23.21
C ALA A 933 -18.75 -14.77 -23.13
N MET A 934 -18.68 -16.09 -23.18
CA MET A 934 -19.85 -16.96 -23.00
C MET A 934 -19.91 -17.50 -21.59
N PHE A 935 -21.10 -17.55 -20.99
CA PHE A 935 -21.41 -18.41 -19.86
C PHE A 935 -22.27 -19.60 -20.34
N VAL A 936 -22.04 -20.80 -19.82
CA VAL A 936 -22.89 -21.98 -20.05
C VAL A 936 -22.98 -22.88 -18.81
N ASP A 937 -24.14 -23.50 -18.57
CA ASP A 937 -24.32 -24.53 -17.54
C ASP A 937 -23.59 -25.85 -17.91
N CYS A 938 -23.18 -26.66 -16.92
CA CYS A 938 -22.43 -27.90 -17.17
C CYS A 938 -23.26 -29.03 -17.81
N ASP A 939 -24.58 -28.94 -17.78
CA ASP A 939 -25.53 -29.92 -18.33
C ASP A 939 -25.79 -29.74 -19.83
N PHE A 940 -24.80 -29.20 -20.56
CA PHE A 940 -24.83 -29.00 -22.01
C PHE A 940 -23.99 -30.03 -22.77
N LEU A 941 -24.43 -30.34 -23.99
CA LEU A 941 -23.66 -31.10 -25.00
C LEU A 941 -23.64 -30.33 -26.32
N TYR A 942 -22.44 -29.93 -26.76
CA TYR A 942 -22.28 -29.19 -28.02
C TYR A 942 -22.07 -30.16 -29.20
N LEU A 943 -22.86 -29.96 -30.26
CA LEU A 943 -22.84 -30.74 -31.50
C LEU A 943 -22.31 -29.94 -32.71
N ALA A 944 -22.28 -28.61 -32.62
CA ALA A 944 -21.80 -27.71 -33.65
C ALA A 944 -20.57 -26.90 -33.21
N ASP A 945 -19.92 -26.24 -34.16
CA ASP A 945 -18.73 -25.42 -33.94
C ASP A 945 -19.08 -24.08 -33.29
N ILE A 946 -18.44 -23.77 -32.17
CA ILE A 946 -18.68 -22.54 -31.41
C ILE A 946 -18.37 -21.26 -32.20
N LYS A 947 -17.56 -21.34 -33.27
CA LYS A 947 -17.34 -20.23 -34.20
C LYS A 947 -18.66 -19.74 -34.78
N GLU A 948 -19.57 -20.65 -35.14
CA GLU A 948 -20.88 -20.29 -35.67
C GLU A 948 -21.73 -19.51 -34.66
N LEU A 949 -21.56 -19.78 -33.36
CA LEU A 949 -22.22 -19.02 -32.29
C LEU A 949 -21.55 -17.65 -32.08
N ARG A 950 -20.22 -17.59 -32.13
CA ARG A 950 -19.45 -16.33 -32.05
C ARG A 950 -19.77 -15.40 -33.21
N ASP A 951 -19.98 -15.93 -34.41
CA ASP A 951 -20.29 -15.15 -35.62
C ASP A 951 -21.70 -14.50 -35.55
N LEU A 952 -22.55 -14.89 -34.59
CA LEU A 952 -23.86 -14.26 -34.33
C LEU A 952 -23.79 -13.03 -33.41
N ILE A 953 -22.62 -12.73 -32.85
CA ILE A 953 -22.44 -11.63 -31.90
C ILE A 953 -22.70 -10.27 -32.57
N ASP A 954 -23.46 -9.41 -31.89
CA ASP A 954 -23.75 -8.04 -32.30
C ASP A 954 -23.45 -7.07 -31.13
N ASP A 955 -22.46 -6.20 -31.34
CA ASP A 955 -21.98 -5.20 -30.37
C ASP A 955 -23.06 -4.21 -29.91
N LYS A 956 -24.20 -4.13 -30.60
CA LYS A 956 -25.37 -3.36 -30.17
C LYS A 956 -25.94 -3.86 -28.84
N TYR A 957 -25.88 -5.16 -28.56
CA TYR A 957 -26.53 -5.74 -27.39
C TYR A 957 -25.57 -5.87 -26.21
N ALA A 958 -26.12 -5.70 -24.99
CA ALA A 958 -25.38 -5.92 -23.76
C ALA A 958 -25.17 -7.42 -23.51
N ILE A 959 -26.19 -8.23 -23.81
CA ILE A 959 -26.12 -9.68 -23.77
C ILE A 959 -26.88 -10.27 -24.95
N MET A 960 -26.57 -11.50 -25.33
CA MET A 960 -27.38 -12.28 -26.25
C MET A 960 -27.65 -13.67 -25.65
N CYS A 961 -28.88 -14.14 -25.76
CA CYS A 961 -29.28 -15.45 -25.23
C CYS A 961 -30.46 -16.04 -26.03
N VAL A 962 -30.75 -17.31 -25.80
CA VAL A 962 -31.97 -17.93 -26.35
C VAL A 962 -33.17 -17.56 -25.47
N GLN A 963 -34.15 -16.90 -26.07
CA GLN A 963 -35.34 -16.41 -25.39
C GLN A 963 -36.45 -17.47 -25.37
N HIS A 964 -36.32 -18.46 -24.48
CA HIS A 964 -37.32 -19.51 -24.30
C HIS A 964 -38.60 -18.99 -23.64
N ASP A 965 -39.76 -19.33 -24.22
CA ASP A 965 -41.06 -19.24 -23.55
C ASP A 965 -41.41 -20.62 -22.95
N TYR A 966 -40.83 -20.91 -21.79
CA TYR A 966 -40.91 -22.22 -21.14
C TYR A 966 -41.49 -22.10 -19.73
N THR A 967 -42.58 -22.81 -19.48
CA THR A 967 -43.14 -23.04 -18.14
C THR A 967 -42.98 -24.53 -17.78
N PRO A 968 -42.24 -24.87 -16.72
CA PRO A 968 -42.02 -26.27 -16.34
C PRO A 968 -43.33 -26.97 -15.97
N LYS A 969 -43.51 -28.24 -16.39
CA LYS A 969 -44.70 -29.05 -16.06
C LYS A 969 -44.59 -29.79 -14.70
N GLU A 970 -43.39 -29.90 -14.13
CA GLU A 970 -43.09 -30.67 -12.91
C GLU A 970 -42.78 -29.72 -11.73
N ALA A 971 -43.21 -30.08 -10.52
CA ALA A 971 -43.12 -29.22 -9.33
C ALA A 971 -41.77 -29.35 -8.56
N THR A 972 -40.97 -30.37 -8.87
CA THR A 972 -39.73 -30.71 -8.15
C THR A 972 -38.64 -31.15 -9.12
N LYS A 973 -37.41 -30.67 -8.92
CA LYS A 973 -36.22 -31.08 -9.68
C LYS A 973 -35.65 -32.41 -9.11
N MET A 974 -34.66 -32.99 -9.79
CA MET A 974 -34.13 -34.36 -9.58
C MET A 974 -33.67 -34.74 -8.16
N ASP A 975 -33.41 -33.79 -7.28
CA ASP A 975 -32.92 -33.98 -5.91
C ASP A 975 -33.98 -33.65 -4.83
N GLY A 976 -35.25 -33.51 -5.22
CA GLY A 976 -36.32 -33.07 -4.34
C GLY A 976 -36.33 -31.56 -4.08
N ALA A 977 -35.47 -30.79 -4.75
CA ALA A 977 -35.50 -29.33 -4.69
C ALA A 977 -36.77 -28.78 -5.37
N VAL A 978 -37.41 -27.82 -4.71
CA VAL A 978 -38.63 -27.17 -5.21
C VAL A 978 -38.30 -26.39 -6.49
N GLN A 979 -38.99 -26.71 -7.58
CA GLN A 979 -38.81 -26.01 -8.85
C GLN A 979 -39.61 -24.70 -8.83
N THR A 980 -38.94 -23.60 -8.50
CA THR A 980 -39.55 -22.28 -8.58
C THR A 980 -39.78 -21.86 -10.04
N VAL A 981 -41.04 -21.53 -10.36
CA VAL A 981 -41.46 -21.02 -11.66
C VAL A 981 -41.28 -19.51 -11.69
N TYR A 982 -40.44 -19.02 -12.60
CA TYR A 982 -40.31 -17.58 -12.87
C TYR A 982 -40.09 -17.34 -14.37
N PRO A 983 -40.60 -16.21 -14.93
CA PRO A 983 -40.34 -15.85 -16.32
C PRO A 983 -38.84 -15.72 -16.58
N ARG A 984 -38.38 -16.12 -17.78
CA ARG A 984 -36.99 -15.98 -18.28
C ARG A 984 -35.91 -16.82 -17.59
N LYS A 985 -36.26 -17.78 -16.72
CA LYS A 985 -35.30 -18.62 -15.98
C LYS A 985 -34.20 -19.22 -16.85
N ASN A 986 -34.61 -19.87 -17.94
CA ASN A 986 -33.72 -20.62 -18.83
C ASN A 986 -32.96 -19.74 -19.82
N TRP A 987 -33.16 -18.42 -19.80
CA TRP A 987 -32.39 -17.50 -20.64
C TRP A 987 -30.96 -17.39 -20.13
N SER A 988 -30.77 -17.57 -18.82
CA SER A 988 -29.49 -17.45 -18.14
C SER A 988 -28.64 -18.74 -18.14
N SER A 989 -29.08 -19.82 -18.81
CA SER A 989 -28.35 -21.10 -18.86
C SER A 989 -27.24 -21.11 -19.92
N MET A 990 -27.38 -20.30 -20.96
CA MET A 990 -26.31 -19.98 -21.90
C MET A 990 -26.46 -18.52 -22.32
N VAL A 991 -25.44 -17.71 -22.05
CA VAL A 991 -25.46 -16.26 -22.28
C VAL A 991 -24.15 -15.80 -22.89
N LEU A 992 -24.22 -15.07 -24.00
CA LEU A 992 -23.11 -14.29 -24.53
C LEU A 992 -23.14 -12.92 -23.87
N TYR A 993 -22.11 -12.62 -23.06
CA TYR A 993 -21.92 -11.33 -22.42
C TYR A 993 -20.99 -10.44 -23.23
N ASN A 994 -21.45 -9.24 -23.57
CA ASN A 994 -20.55 -8.16 -23.96
C ASN A 994 -19.93 -7.57 -22.68
N CYS A 995 -18.82 -8.14 -22.22
CA CYS A 995 -18.22 -7.80 -20.93
C CYS A 995 -17.75 -6.34 -20.87
N GLY A 996 -17.40 -5.75 -22.02
CA GLY A 996 -17.03 -4.34 -22.17
C GLY A 996 -18.23 -3.38 -22.17
N HIS A 997 -19.45 -3.88 -22.38
CA HIS A 997 -20.64 -3.04 -22.48
C HIS A 997 -20.91 -2.29 -21.15
N PRO A 998 -21.18 -0.97 -21.16
CA PRO A 998 -21.35 -0.18 -19.95
C PRO A 998 -22.39 -0.73 -18.97
N LYS A 999 -23.49 -1.30 -19.48
CA LYS A 999 -24.54 -1.90 -18.64
C LYS A 999 -24.10 -3.15 -17.89
N ASN A 1000 -23.14 -3.91 -18.40
CA ASN A 1000 -22.63 -5.11 -17.72
C ASN A 1000 -21.60 -4.79 -16.64
N LYS A 1001 -21.10 -3.55 -16.55
CA LYS A 1001 -20.24 -3.10 -15.43
C LYS A 1001 -20.98 -3.07 -14.09
N VAL A 1002 -22.31 -3.10 -14.12
CA VAL A 1002 -23.17 -3.22 -12.92
C VAL A 1002 -23.01 -4.58 -12.24
N LEU A 1003 -22.66 -5.63 -12.99
CA LEU A 1003 -22.46 -6.99 -12.47
C LEU A 1003 -21.14 -7.14 -11.70
N THR A 1004 -21.02 -6.41 -10.59
CA THR A 1004 -19.91 -6.50 -9.64
C THR A 1004 -20.10 -7.67 -8.67
N PRO A 1005 -19.03 -8.14 -8.00
CA PRO A 1005 -19.16 -9.09 -6.90
C PRO A 1005 -20.22 -8.68 -5.87
N GLU A 1006 -20.27 -7.40 -5.50
CA GLU A 1006 -21.28 -6.90 -4.55
C GLU A 1006 -22.71 -7.13 -5.04
N VAL A 1007 -23.00 -6.79 -6.30
CA VAL A 1007 -24.35 -6.92 -6.89
C VAL A 1007 -24.76 -8.40 -6.98
N VAL A 1008 -23.87 -9.28 -7.44
CA VAL A 1008 -24.18 -10.71 -7.56
C VAL A 1008 -24.45 -11.35 -6.19
N ASN A 1009 -23.74 -10.91 -5.15
CA ASN A 1009 -23.88 -11.47 -3.80
C ASN A 1009 -25.08 -10.90 -3.02
N THR A 1010 -25.54 -9.70 -3.33
CA THR A 1010 -26.60 -9.01 -2.55
C THR A 1010 -27.97 -9.01 -3.25
N GLN A 1011 -28.03 -8.99 -4.58
CA GLN A 1011 -29.30 -8.88 -5.31
C GLN A 1011 -30.14 -10.15 -5.27
N THR A 1012 -31.44 -9.99 -5.50
CA THR A 1012 -32.37 -11.12 -5.56
C THR A 1012 -32.09 -12.00 -6.79
N GLY A 1013 -32.39 -13.30 -6.70
CA GLY A 1013 -32.30 -14.17 -7.88
C GLY A 1013 -33.22 -13.73 -9.02
N ALA A 1014 -34.37 -13.12 -8.71
CA ALA A 1014 -35.27 -12.55 -9.71
C ALA A 1014 -34.62 -11.37 -10.47
N PHE A 1015 -33.89 -10.50 -9.78
CA PHE A 1015 -33.14 -9.42 -10.42
C PHE A 1015 -32.12 -9.96 -11.41
N LEU A 1016 -31.37 -10.99 -11.00
CA LEU A 1016 -30.29 -11.57 -11.80
C LEU A 1016 -30.82 -12.39 -12.99
N HIS A 1017 -31.68 -13.39 -12.75
CA HIS A 1017 -32.16 -14.29 -13.80
C HIS A 1017 -33.14 -13.64 -14.79
N ARG A 1018 -33.73 -12.48 -14.47
CA ARG A 1018 -34.60 -11.73 -15.40
C ARG A 1018 -33.87 -10.60 -16.13
N PHE A 1019 -32.56 -10.47 -15.92
CA PHE A 1019 -31.75 -9.40 -16.49
C PHE A 1019 -32.28 -7.99 -16.17
N GLN A 1020 -32.78 -7.75 -14.95
CA GLN A 1020 -33.46 -6.49 -14.59
C GLN A 1020 -32.56 -5.24 -14.61
N TRP A 1021 -31.25 -5.40 -14.79
CA TRP A 1021 -30.35 -4.26 -15.01
C TRP A 1021 -30.29 -3.83 -16.48
N LEU A 1022 -30.97 -4.54 -17.38
CA LEU A 1022 -31.07 -4.27 -18.81
C LEU A 1022 -32.52 -3.98 -19.19
N GLU A 1023 -32.68 -3.13 -20.20
CA GLU A 1023 -33.94 -3.00 -20.93
C GLU A 1023 -34.04 -4.11 -21.98
N ASP A 1024 -35.26 -4.49 -22.37
CA ASP A 1024 -35.49 -5.61 -23.30
C ASP A 1024 -34.85 -5.37 -24.68
N GLU A 1025 -34.75 -4.12 -25.12
CA GLU A 1025 -34.10 -3.75 -26.38
C GLU A 1025 -32.58 -3.94 -26.36
N GLU A 1026 -31.98 -4.09 -25.16
CA GLU A 1026 -30.55 -4.31 -24.95
C GLU A 1026 -30.19 -5.81 -24.92
N ILE A 1027 -31.18 -6.70 -25.04
CA ILE A 1027 -31.03 -8.18 -25.02
C ILE A 1027 -31.22 -8.76 -26.42
N GLY A 1028 -30.13 -9.22 -27.03
CA GLY A 1028 -30.18 -9.88 -28.33
C GLY A 1028 -30.69 -11.32 -28.26
N SER A 1029 -31.23 -11.82 -29.38
CA SER A 1029 -31.76 -13.18 -29.49
C SER A 1029 -30.78 -14.11 -30.22
N ILE A 1030 -30.64 -15.33 -29.70
CA ILE A 1030 -29.89 -16.44 -30.33
C ILE A 1030 -30.90 -17.51 -30.79
N PRO A 1031 -30.67 -18.19 -31.93
CA PRO A 1031 -31.51 -19.30 -32.37
C PRO A 1031 -31.63 -20.41 -31.32
N PHE A 1032 -32.83 -20.96 -31.14
CA PHE A 1032 -33.11 -21.93 -30.08
C PHE A 1032 -32.28 -23.22 -30.14
N VAL A 1033 -31.77 -23.58 -31.33
CA VAL A 1033 -30.89 -24.75 -31.51
C VAL A 1033 -29.58 -24.66 -30.72
N TRP A 1034 -29.15 -23.48 -30.27
CA TRP A 1034 -27.97 -23.27 -29.43
C TRP A 1034 -28.24 -23.38 -27.92
N ASN A 1035 -29.49 -23.57 -27.52
CA ASN A 1035 -29.89 -23.90 -26.17
C ASN A 1035 -31.14 -24.79 -26.28
N PHE A 1036 -30.98 -25.95 -26.90
CA PHE A 1036 -32.10 -26.86 -27.18
C PHE A 1036 -32.47 -27.60 -25.89
N LEU A 1037 -33.66 -27.31 -25.36
CA LEU A 1037 -34.14 -27.90 -24.11
C LEU A 1037 -34.68 -29.31 -24.38
N GLU A 1038 -33.97 -30.32 -23.87
CA GLU A 1038 -34.35 -31.74 -23.93
C GLU A 1038 -35.78 -31.93 -23.36
N GLY A 1039 -36.63 -32.66 -24.11
CA GLY A 1039 -38.02 -32.90 -23.74
C GLY A 1039 -39.00 -31.73 -23.91
N HIS A 1040 -38.54 -30.55 -24.38
CA HIS A 1040 -39.40 -29.40 -24.69
C HIS A 1040 -39.33 -28.98 -26.17
N ASN A 1041 -38.13 -28.73 -26.68
CA ASN A 1041 -37.95 -28.39 -28.10
C ASN A 1041 -38.11 -29.66 -28.95
N LYS A 1042 -38.63 -29.52 -30.18
CA LYS A 1042 -38.86 -30.64 -31.11
C LYS A 1042 -38.06 -30.45 -32.39
N VAL A 1043 -37.44 -31.51 -32.86
CA VAL A 1043 -36.87 -31.57 -34.21
C VAL A 1043 -38.00 -31.84 -35.20
N VAL A 1044 -38.11 -31.02 -36.24
CA VAL A 1044 -39.11 -31.19 -37.31
C VAL A 1044 -38.50 -32.02 -38.43
N GLU A 1045 -39.15 -33.14 -38.75
CA GLU A 1045 -38.68 -34.06 -39.78
C GLU A 1045 -38.63 -33.35 -41.15
N GLY A 1046 -37.45 -33.34 -41.79
CA GLY A 1046 -37.21 -32.66 -43.07
C GLY A 1046 -36.68 -31.23 -42.97
N ASP A 1047 -36.62 -30.62 -41.79
CA ASP A 1047 -36.04 -29.28 -41.58
C ASP A 1047 -34.75 -29.35 -40.74
N THR A 1048 -33.61 -29.29 -41.43
CA THR A 1048 -32.28 -29.34 -40.82
C THR A 1048 -31.97 -28.14 -39.93
N THR A 1049 -32.72 -27.04 -40.05
CA THR A 1049 -32.54 -25.84 -39.20
C THR A 1049 -33.10 -26.01 -37.79
N THR A 1050 -33.87 -27.07 -37.55
CA THR A 1050 -34.44 -27.40 -36.23
C THR A 1050 -33.61 -28.40 -35.44
N PHE A 1051 -32.54 -28.95 -36.02
CA PHE A 1051 -31.66 -29.91 -35.37
C PHE A 1051 -30.78 -29.21 -34.30
N PRO A 1052 -30.59 -29.80 -33.10
CA PRO A 1052 -29.85 -29.15 -32.03
C PRO A 1052 -28.37 -28.95 -32.36
N LYS A 1053 -27.87 -27.75 -32.11
CA LYS A 1053 -26.44 -27.39 -32.14
C LYS A 1053 -25.81 -27.47 -30.75
N ALA A 1054 -26.58 -27.20 -29.71
CA ALA A 1054 -26.21 -27.50 -28.32
C ALA A 1054 -27.45 -27.97 -27.55
N ILE A 1055 -27.36 -29.15 -26.94
CA ILE A 1055 -28.43 -29.80 -26.18
C ILE A 1055 -28.25 -29.45 -24.70
N HIS A 1056 -29.33 -29.06 -24.03
CA HIS A 1056 -29.36 -28.69 -22.62
C HIS A 1056 -30.30 -29.64 -21.86
N TYR A 1057 -29.72 -30.47 -20.98
CA TYR A 1057 -30.42 -31.51 -20.22
C TYR A 1057 -31.10 -30.97 -18.95
N THR A 1058 -32.02 -30.02 -19.11
CA THR A 1058 -32.65 -29.27 -18.00
C THR A 1058 -33.38 -30.11 -16.94
N ARG A 1059 -33.90 -31.28 -17.33
CA ARG A 1059 -34.63 -32.21 -16.45
C ARG A 1059 -33.72 -33.24 -15.79
N GLY A 1060 -32.53 -33.44 -16.35
CA GLY A 1060 -31.57 -34.44 -15.95
C GLY A 1060 -30.97 -35.20 -17.11
N GLY A 1061 -29.64 -35.35 -17.09
CA GLY A 1061 -28.93 -36.03 -18.16
C GLY A 1061 -28.51 -37.48 -17.82
N PRO A 1062 -27.91 -38.18 -18.80
CA PRO A 1062 -27.68 -39.63 -18.73
C PRO A 1062 -26.69 -40.09 -17.66
N TRP A 1063 -26.05 -39.15 -16.94
CA TRP A 1063 -25.20 -39.44 -15.78
C TRP A 1063 -25.99 -39.77 -14.51
N PHE A 1064 -27.30 -39.56 -14.50
CA PHE A 1064 -28.19 -40.03 -13.43
C PHE A 1064 -28.91 -41.32 -13.83
N GLU A 1065 -29.01 -42.27 -12.89
CA GLU A 1065 -29.63 -43.59 -13.13
C GLU A 1065 -31.07 -43.49 -13.65
N ALA A 1066 -31.84 -42.53 -13.13
CA ALA A 1066 -33.23 -42.30 -13.53
C ALA A 1066 -33.40 -41.70 -14.93
N TRP A 1067 -32.33 -41.17 -15.55
CA TRP A 1067 -32.36 -40.39 -16.80
C TRP A 1067 -31.49 -40.99 -17.91
N LYS A 1068 -31.02 -42.24 -17.76
CA LYS A 1068 -30.19 -42.94 -18.77
C LYS A 1068 -30.83 -43.05 -20.16
N ASN A 1069 -32.16 -42.99 -20.24
CA ASN A 1069 -32.93 -43.15 -21.48
C ASN A 1069 -33.60 -41.84 -21.95
N CYS A 1070 -33.08 -40.67 -21.56
CA CYS A 1070 -33.62 -39.38 -22.00
C CYS A 1070 -33.38 -39.14 -23.51
N GLU A 1071 -34.06 -38.15 -24.09
CA GLU A 1071 -33.88 -37.79 -25.49
C GLU A 1071 -32.41 -37.38 -25.73
N PHE A 1072 -31.81 -37.84 -26.83
CA PHE A 1072 -30.38 -37.69 -27.15
C PHE A 1072 -29.36 -38.33 -26.19
N ALA A 1073 -29.79 -39.18 -25.25
CA ALA A 1073 -28.88 -39.84 -24.30
C ALA A 1073 -27.73 -40.61 -24.96
N GLU A 1074 -27.98 -41.25 -26.11
CA GLU A 1074 -26.96 -41.98 -26.86
C GLU A 1074 -25.82 -41.08 -27.34
N LEU A 1075 -26.11 -39.83 -27.74
CA LEU A 1075 -25.10 -38.87 -28.17
C LEU A 1075 -24.20 -38.46 -27.00
N TRP A 1076 -24.80 -38.24 -25.83
CA TRP A 1076 -24.05 -37.88 -24.63
C TRP A 1076 -23.19 -39.05 -24.11
N LEU A 1077 -23.74 -40.27 -24.08
CA LEU A 1077 -22.99 -41.46 -23.68
C LEU A 1077 -21.79 -41.73 -24.62
N LYS A 1078 -21.99 -41.55 -25.93
CA LYS A 1078 -20.90 -41.63 -26.90
C LYS A 1078 -19.80 -40.59 -26.63
N GLU A 1079 -20.19 -39.34 -26.39
CA GLU A 1079 -19.23 -38.26 -26.10
C GLU A 1079 -18.47 -38.51 -24.79
N LYS A 1080 -19.16 -39.02 -23.76
CA LYS A 1080 -18.54 -39.45 -22.49
C LYS A 1080 -17.51 -40.56 -22.71
N ASP A 1081 -17.86 -41.60 -23.47
CA ASP A 1081 -16.96 -42.72 -23.73
C ASP A 1081 -15.69 -42.27 -24.50
N GLU A 1082 -15.82 -41.27 -25.36
CA GLU A 1082 -14.70 -40.66 -26.08
C GLU A 1082 -13.84 -39.79 -25.13
N CYS A 1083 -14.47 -38.94 -24.32
CA CYS A 1083 -13.81 -38.13 -23.28
C CYS A 1083 -12.97 -39.00 -22.31
N VAL A 1084 -13.57 -40.05 -21.74
CA VAL A 1084 -12.89 -40.97 -20.79
C VAL A 1084 -11.77 -41.77 -21.45
N LYS A 1085 -11.85 -42.05 -22.76
CA LYS A 1085 -10.78 -42.72 -23.51
C LYS A 1085 -9.59 -41.80 -23.77
N GLU A 1086 -9.84 -40.51 -23.98
CA GLU A 1086 -8.78 -39.51 -24.17
C GLU A 1086 -8.06 -39.15 -22.86
N GLU A 1087 -8.77 -39.08 -21.73
CA GLU A 1087 -8.14 -38.85 -20.41
C GLU A 1087 -7.21 -39.98 -19.95
N LYS A 1088 -7.42 -41.21 -20.46
CA LYS A 1088 -6.60 -42.39 -20.13
C LYS A 1088 -5.37 -42.54 -21.05
N LYS A 1089 -5.22 -41.71 -22.07
CA LYS A 1089 -4.04 -41.65 -22.94
C LYS A 1089 -3.09 -40.56 -22.47
#